data_AF-A0A3M1XY88-F1
#
_entry.id   AF-A0A3M1XY88-F1
#
_cell.length_a   1.000
_cell.length_b   1.000
_cell.length_c   1.000
_cell.angle_alpha   90.00
_cell.angle_beta   90.00
_cell.angle_gamma   90.00
#
_symmetry.space_group_name_H-M   'P 1'
#
loop_
_entity.id
_entity.type
_entity.pdbx_description
1 polymer ?
#
loop_
_entity_poly.entity_id
_entity_poly.type
_entity_poly.pdbx_seq_one_letter_code
_entity_poly.pdbx_strand_id
1 'polypeptide(L)'
;MNEWTRIALGWLLACLLPGLAQGQARWMGYIQVEAGRYDRVETPLSLSLAGQTWPAGMYPELRTAAGEGVPVHRLADPEPRLLWRLPGRLPAGRSQIFSLWAVSDPPAPAMQARDDGTAIALQRGHREILRYVYAETPAPAGVTDRYARGGYIHPLRTPSGMSLTQIQPPDHYHHYGLWHPWTHTAFRGREVDFWNLYKAQGTVRPLPPVLAQAGPVVAQVEARQVHEVFADTTRAQVEPALYEQLQLRLWAGEEGAPAVLDVQSTQRCASEVPLTLLTYRYQGFTLRGPETWGPETATILTSAGHSQVDANGTRARWVMATGPGPKGPAGTLLLSAPDNYNHPQPVRIWPPDANGGQDNMFINFNPTMDRDWELVPGQTYGLRYRVVTFDGQMDSLTAEAYWHDWADPPQARLMARDQEKPVRLLAFAKNGPGYVHANIPTCLATLRALGEAHGFVVDTTRDASWFTPVRLATYDAILFANSNNAVFDEPSQREALQGFVRQGGGVVGIHIACGTERDWPWFAEMIGGKFQRHPPFQAFEMEVLDPNHPSTAHLPARWAWEDECYIMTELNPATHTLLAADLRTVEDPKREPYPGRTFGDRFPLSWCQTFDGGRQWFTALGHATSSYLDPVFQQHLLGGIWWVLAEE
;
A
#
# COMPACT_ATOMS: atom_id res chain seq x y z
N MET A 1 37.35 -48.21 -29.62
CA MET A 1 36.73 -48.10 -28.28
C MET A 1 37.83 -47.87 -27.27
N ASN A 2 37.86 -46.83 -26.42
CA ASN A 2 36.93 -45.73 -26.22
C ASN A 2 37.71 -44.49 -25.74
N GLU A 3 37.16 -43.34 -26.12
CA GLU A 3 37.54 -41.98 -25.73
C GLU A 3 37.32 -41.76 -24.23
N TRP A 4 38.35 -41.96 -23.39
CA TRP A 4 38.34 -41.48 -22.00
C TRP A 4 39.73 -41.00 -21.52
N THR A 5 40.57 -40.55 -22.45
CA THR A 5 41.87 -39.92 -22.12
C THR A 5 42.06 -38.60 -22.88
N ARG A 6 41.05 -37.74 -22.78
CA ARG A 6 41.14 -36.29 -23.02
C ARG A 6 40.32 -35.62 -21.92
N ILE A 7 40.98 -34.82 -21.10
CA ILE A 7 40.54 -33.78 -20.14
C ILE A 7 41.47 -33.88 -18.90
N ALA A 8 42.73 -33.55 -19.15
CA ALA A 8 43.70 -33.11 -18.16
C ALA A 8 44.43 -31.93 -18.82
N LEU A 9 44.56 -30.82 -18.09
CA LEU A 9 44.94 -29.47 -18.52
C LEU A 9 43.82 -28.65 -19.20
N GLY A 10 43.11 -27.87 -18.39
CA GLY A 10 42.19 -26.87 -18.93
C GLY A 10 41.36 -26.06 -17.94
N TRP A 11 41.76 -25.86 -16.67
CA TRP A 11 41.06 -24.92 -15.76
C TRP A 11 42.04 -24.27 -14.76
N LEU A 12 42.98 -23.49 -15.28
CA LEU A 12 43.90 -22.67 -14.48
C LEU A 12 44.12 -21.32 -15.17
N LEU A 13 43.02 -20.61 -15.44
CA LEU A 13 42.94 -19.15 -15.72
C LEU A 13 41.51 -18.79 -16.15
N ALA A 14 40.64 -18.49 -15.17
CA ALA A 14 39.49 -17.59 -15.29
C ALA A 14 38.65 -17.68 -14.00
N CYS A 15 38.99 -16.85 -13.01
CA CYS A 15 38.05 -16.15 -12.12
C CYS A 15 38.84 -15.17 -11.23
N LEU A 16 39.70 -14.36 -11.86
CA LEU A 16 39.84 -12.96 -11.45
C LEU A 16 38.82 -12.19 -12.29
N LEU A 17 37.54 -12.43 -12.01
CA LEU A 17 36.54 -11.41 -12.27
C LEU A 17 36.68 -10.43 -11.10
N PRO A 18 36.83 -9.12 -11.35
CA PRO A 18 36.63 -8.15 -10.28
C PRO A 18 35.25 -8.44 -9.72
N GLY A 19 35.12 -8.40 -8.39
CA GLY A 19 33.85 -8.61 -7.71
C GLY A 19 32.77 -7.87 -8.49
N LEU A 20 31.76 -8.62 -8.94
CA LEU A 20 30.45 -8.03 -9.16
C LEU A 20 30.17 -7.34 -7.83
N ALA A 21 30.27 -6.01 -7.82
CA ALA A 21 29.74 -5.24 -6.74
C ALA A 21 28.29 -5.71 -6.63
N GLN A 22 27.98 -6.52 -5.61
CA GLN A 22 26.61 -6.69 -5.18
C GLN A 22 26.12 -5.25 -5.01
N GLY A 23 25.16 -4.84 -5.87
CA GLY A 23 24.63 -3.49 -5.85
C GLY A 23 24.35 -3.13 -4.40
N GLN A 24 24.92 -2.02 -3.92
CA GLN A 24 24.81 -1.64 -2.52
C GLN A 24 23.33 -1.51 -2.19
N ALA A 25 22.74 -2.50 -1.52
CA ALA A 25 21.42 -2.40 -0.94
C ALA A 25 21.57 -1.78 0.44
N ARG A 26 20.91 -0.65 0.66
CA ARG A 26 20.87 0.03 1.95
C ARG A 26 19.49 -0.17 2.55
N TRP A 27 19.43 -0.77 3.73
CA TRP A 27 18.18 -0.85 4.48
C TRP A 27 17.76 0.55 4.92
N MET A 28 16.48 0.87 4.75
CA MET A 28 15.91 2.20 5.01
C MET A 28 14.90 2.19 6.15
N GLY A 29 14.35 1.04 6.54
CA GLY A 29 13.29 0.96 7.54
C GLY A 29 12.32 -0.20 7.30
N TYR A 30 11.23 -0.20 8.06
CA TYR A 30 10.06 -1.03 7.79
C TYR A 30 8.85 -0.18 7.46
N ILE A 31 7.94 -0.69 6.65
CA ILE A 31 6.63 -0.10 6.44
C ILE A 31 5.60 -1.04 7.04
N GLN A 32 4.84 -0.57 8.02
CA GLN A 32 3.65 -1.24 8.49
C GLN A 32 2.45 -0.71 7.72
N VAL A 33 1.62 -1.60 7.20
CA VAL A 33 0.36 -1.30 6.53
C VAL A 33 -0.78 -1.90 7.34
N GLU A 34 -1.68 -1.06 7.81
CA GLU A 34 -2.88 -1.47 8.54
C GLU A 34 -4.09 -1.44 7.61
N ALA A 35 -4.86 -2.52 7.56
CA ALA A 35 -6.06 -2.62 6.74
C ALA A 35 -7.14 -1.61 7.13
N GLY A 36 -7.22 -1.26 8.42
CA GLY A 36 -8.35 -0.51 8.97
C GLY A 36 -9.62 -1.37 8.99
N ARG A 37 -10.77 -0.79 8.67
CA ARG A 37 -12.09 -1.42 8.87
C ARG A 37 -12.52 -2.39 7.76
N TYR A 38 -11.82 -2.41 6.64
CA TYR A 38 -12.21 -3.13 5.45
C TYR A 38 -11.13 -4.12 5.02
N ASP A 39 -11.56 -5.22 4.41
CA ASP A 39 -10.66 -6.11 3.69
C ASP A 39 -10.04 -5.36 2.51
N ARG A 40 -8.74 -5.56 2.30
CA ARG A 40 -7.97 -4.94 1.24
C ARG A 40 -7.49 -6.01 0.29
N VAL A 41 -7.65 -5.79 -1.01
CA VAL A 41 -7.24 -6.75 -2.04
C VAL A 41 -6.57 -5.98 -3.15
N GLU A 42 -5.27 -6.21 -3.33
CA GLU A 42 -4.49 -5.53 -4.39
C GLU A 42 -4.61 -3.99 -4.33
N THR A 43 -4.88 -3.43 -3.16
CA THR A 43 -5.23 -2.01 -2.99
C THR A 43 -4.03 -1.11 -3.31
N PRO A 44 -4.21 -0.05 -4.13
CA PRO A 44 -3.20 0.99 -4.32
C PRO A 44 -2.84 1.68 -2.99
N LEU A 45 -1.54 1.75 -2.69
CA LEU A 45 -1.01 2.32 -1.47
C LEU A 45 -0.09 3.50 -1.77
N SER A 46 -0.02 4.43 -0.81
CA SER A 46 0.98 5.47 -0.85
C SER A 46 1.45 5.87 0.55
N LEU A 47 2.75 6.10 0.66
CA LEU A 47 3.42 6.55 1.88
C LEU A 47 4.18 7.84 1.58
N SER A 48 3.95 8.87 2.40
CA SER A 48 4.76 10.09 2.34
C SER A 48 6.17 9.82 2.86
N LEU A 49 7.17 10.33 2.16
CA LEU A 49 8.57 10.36 2.58
C LEU A 49 8.98 11.79 3.02
N ALA A 50 8.02 12.66 3.33
CA ALA A 50 8.31 14.00 3.83
C ALA A 50 9.20 13.92 5.08
N GLY A 51 10.27 14.72 5.11
CA GLY A 51 11.28 14.70 6.18
C GLY A 51 12.27 13.54 6.11
N GLN A 52 12.13 12.60 5.16
CA GLN A 52 13.06 11.49 4.99
C GLN A 52 14.09 11.80 3.91
N THR A 53 15.37 11.59 4.21
CA THR A 53 16.45 11.72 3.22
C THR A 53 16.56 10.42 2.41
N TRP A 54 16.49 10.52 1.08
CA TRP A 54 16.68 9.37 0.20
C TRP A 54 18.07 9.38 -0.45
N PRO A 55 18.81 8.26 -0.46
CA PRO A 55 20.12 8.20 -1.10
C PRO A 55 20.07 8.56 -2.59
N ALA A 56 20.93 9.48 -3.02
CA ALA A 56 20.96 9.94 -4.41
C ALA A 56 21.27 8.77 -5.37
N GLY A 57 20.53 8.70 -6.48
CA GLY A 57 20.71 7.66 -7.50
C GLY A 57 20.24 6.26 -7.12
N MET A 58 19.63 6.07 -5.95
CA MET A 58 19.10 4.77 -5.51
C MET A 58 17.58 4.69 -5.69
N TYR A 59 17.08 3.46 -5.87
CA TYR A 59 15.67 3.14 -6.12
C TYR A 59 15.06 2.40 -4.94
N PRO A 60 13.75 2.58 -4.66
CA PRO A 60 13.09 1.83 -3.60
C PRO A 60 12.93 0.36 -3.97
N GLU A 61 13.07 -0.51 -2.98
CA GLU A 61 12.65 -1.90 -3.04
C GLU A 61 11.88 -2.22 -1.75
N LEU A 62 10.68 -2.79 -1.90
CA LEU A 62 9.92 -3.35 -0.79
C LEU A 62 10.06 -4.86 -0.81
N ARG A 63 10.17 -5.49 0.36
CA ARG A 63 10.13 -6.95 0.48
C ARG A 63 9.15 -7.39 1.54
N THR A 64 8.39 -8.45 1.25
CA THR A 64 7.55 -9.12 2.25
C THR A 64 8.41 -9.74 3.35
N ALA A 65 7.78 -10.22 4.44
CA ALA A 65 8.50 -10.95 5.48
C ALA A 65 9.18 -12.24 4.96
N ALA A 66 8.64 -12.86 3.91
CA ALA A 66 9.26 -14.00 3.24
C ALA A 66 10.45 -13.61 2.33
N GLY A 67 10.76 -12.32 2.21
CA GLY A 67 11.84 -11.80 1.37
C GLY A 67 11.44 -11.58 -0.09
N GLU A 68 10.17 -11.76 -0.45
CA GLU A 68 9.68 -11.58 -1.82
C GLU A 68 9.62 -10.10 -2.18
N GLY A 69 10.16 -9.73 -3.34
CA GLY A 69 10.15 -8.35 -3.83
C GLY A 69 8.74 -7.87 -4.20
N VAL A 70 8.39 -6.68 -3.73
CA VAL A 70 7.14 -5.98 -4.05
C VAL A 70 7.49 -4.76 -4.90
N PRO A 71 6.96 -4.66 -6.15
CA PRO A 71 7.20 -3.52 -7.00
C PRO A 71 6.77 -2.21 -6.32
N VAL A 72 7.66 -1.21 -6.35
CA VAL A 72 7.42 0.09 -5.72
C VAL A 72 7.95 1.20 -6.64
N HIS A 73 7.19 2.28 -6.73
CA HIS A 73 7.55 3.48 -7.47
C HIS A 73 7.76 4.64 -6.49
N ARG A 74 8.86 5.39 -6.64
CA ARG A 74 9.10 6.60 -5.84
C ARG A 74 8.81 7.84 -6.68
N LEU A 75 7.89 8.66 -6.20
CA LEU A 75 7.74 10.05 -6.61
C LEU A 75 8.76 10.90 -5.85
N ALA A 76 9.47 11.77 -6.57
CA ALA A 76 10.56 12.58 -5.99
C ALA A 76 10.07 13.92 -5.46
N ASP A 77 9.37 14.72 -6.28
CA ASP A 77 8.98 16.10 -5.96
C ASP A 77 7.60 16.43 -6.55
N PRO A 78 6.88 17.44 -6.02
CA PRO A 78 7.23 18.26 -4.84
C PRO A 78 6.95 17.57 -3.50
N GLU A 79 6.20 16.47 -3.51
CA GLU A 79 5.93 15.66 -2.32
C GLU A 79 6.51 14.26 -2.55
N PRO A 80 7.66 13.92 -1.93
CA PRO A 80 8.26 12.61 -2.12
C PRO A 80 7.37 11.53 -1.53
N ARG A 81 7.01 10.52 -2.34
CA ARG A 81 6.13 9.42 -1.90
C ARG A 81 6.57 8.09 -2.47
N LEU A 82 6.29 7.02 -1.75
CA LEU A 82 6.28 5.67 -2.31
C LEU A 82 4.87 5.32 -2.76
N LEU A 83 4.77 4.60 -3.88
CA LEU A 83 3.55 4.05 -4.46
C LEU A 83 3.77 2.56 -4.73
N TRP A 84 2.88 1.71 -4.22
CA TRP A 84 2.88 0.28 -4.50
C TRP A 84 1.44 -0.25 -4.47
N ARG A 85 1.24 -1.52 -4.83
CA ARG A 85 -0.02 -2.22 -4.58
C ARG A 85 0.20 -3.24 -3.48
N LEU A 86 -0.76 -3.35 -2.58
CA LEU A 86 -0.75 -4.37 -1.55
C LEU A 86 -0.73 -5.76 -2.22
N PRO A 87 0.24 -6.64 -1.93
CA PRO A 87 0.22 -7.99 -2.48
C PRO A 87 -0.85 -8.84 -1.78
N GLY A 88 -1.75 -9.41 -2.56
CA GLY A 88 -2.81 -10.30 -2.10
C GLY A 88 -3.90 -9.61 -1.27
N ARG A 89 -4.48 -10.39 -0.34
CA ARG A 89 -5.54 -9.94 0.56
C ARG A 89 -4.99 -9.65 1.96
N LEU A 90 -5.29 -8.47 2.49
CA LEU A 90 -5.10 -8.13 3.90
C LEU A 90 -6.49 -7.97 4.56
N PRO A 91 -6.89 -8.88 5.47
CA PRO A 91 -8.19 -8.81 6.13
C PRO A 91 -8.37 -7.55 6.98
N ALA A 92 -9.62 -7.11 7.14
CA ALA A 92 -9.99 -6.03 8.04
C ALA A 92 -9.39 -6.22 9.44
N GLY A 93 -8.91 -5.13 10.01
CA GLY A 93 -8.30 -5.08 11.33
C GLY A 93 -6.87 -5.60 11.40
N ARG A 94 -6.35 -6.29 10.36
CA ARG A 94 -4.99 -6.86 10.33
C ARG A 94 -3.95 -5.87 9.80
N SER A 95 -2.70 -6.22 10.00
CA SER A 95 -1.54 -5.46 9.54
C SER A 95 -0.55 -6.34 8.76
N GLN A 96 0.18 -5.73 7.83
CA GLN A 96 1.29 -6.37 7.10
C GLN A 96 2.53 -5.49 7.17
N ILE A 97 3.71 -6.11 7.20
CA ILE A 97 4.98 -5.41 7.29
C ILE A 97 5.82 -5.70 6.06
N PHE A 98 6.45 -4.65 5.55
CA PHE A 98 7.43 -4.70 4.49
C PHE A 98 8.76 -4.16 4.99
N SER A 99 9.87 -4.76 4.54
CA SER A 99 11.17 -4.11 4.66
C SER A 99 11.37 -3.16 3.49
N LEU A 100 11.90 -1.96 3.77
CA LEU A 100 12.19 -0.93 2.78
C LEU A 100 13.70 -0.84 2.58
N TRP A 101 14.12 -0.88 1.32
CA TRP A 101 15.51 -0.81 0.91
C TRP A 101 15.68 0.27 -0.16
N ALA A 102 16.87 0.86 -0.20
CA ALA A 102 17.37 1.62 -1.32
C ALA A 102 18.40 0.75 -2.05
N VAL A 103 18.21 0.54 -3.35
CA VAL A 103 19.08 -0.30 -4.18
C VAL A 103 19.64 0.50 -5.36
N SER A 104 20.79 0.08 -5.89
CA SER A 104 21.42 0.74 -7.04
C SER A 104 20.68 0.49 -8.35
N ASP A 105 20.01 -0.65 -8.48
CA ASP A 105 19.45 -1.10 -9.74
C ASP A 105 18.00 -0.62 -9.89
N PRO A 106 17.65 0.08 -10.98
CA PRO A 106 16.29 0.51 -11.20
C PRO A 106 15.37 -0.68 -11.42
N PRO A 107 14.15 -0.69 -10.84
CA PRO A 107 13.17 -1.71 -11.15
C PRO A 107 12.72 -1.59 -12.61
N ALA A 108 12.54 -2.73 -13.27
CA ALA A 108 12.05 -2.76 -14.65
C ALA A 108 10.63 -2.14 -14.72
N PRO A 109 10.34 -1.28 -15.72
CA PRO A 109 9.01 -0.69 -15.86
C PRO A 109 8.00 -1.74 -16.33
N ALA A 110 6.96 -2.00 -15.54
CA ALA A 110 5.80 -2.81 -15.94
C ALA A 110 4.73 -1.97 -16.67
N MET A 111 4.76 -0.65 -16.44
CA MET A 111 3.81 0.32 -16.98
C MET A 111 4.54 1.27 -17.92
N GLN A 112 3.91 1.59 -19.06
CA GLN A 112 4.50 2.45 -20.08
C GLN A 112 3.61 3.66 -20.36
N ALA A 113 4.25 4.79 -20.66
CA ALA A 113 3.60 5.98 -21.20
C ALA A 113 4.27 6.30 -22.54
N ARG A 114 3.51 6.30 -23.64
CA ARG A 114 4.03 6.51 -24.99
C ARG A 114 3.38 7.74 -25.63
N ASP A 115 4.19 8.73 -25.93
CA ASP A 115 3.77 9.93 -26.66
C ASP A 115 4.02 9.75 -28.17
N ASP A 116 3.00 10.02 -28.99
CA ASP A 116 3.09 9.99 -30.46
C ASP A 116 3.09 11.38 -31.11
N GLY A 117 3.18 12.45 -30.32
CA GLY A 117 3.11 13.83 -30.79
C GLY A 117 1.68 14.39 -30.87
N THR A 118 0.67 13.55 -30.66
CA THR A 118 -0.75 13.95 -30.63
C THR A 118 -1.46 13.54 -29.34
N ALA A 119 -1.02 12.42 -28.76
CA ALA A 119 -1.61 11.85 -27.57
C ALA A 119 -0.57 11.02 -26.79
N ILE A 120 -0.82 10.83 -25.50
CA ILE A 120 -0.05 9.91 -24.66
C ILE A 120 -0.91 8.69 -24.32
N ALA A 121 -0.43 7.51 -24.73
CA ALA A 121 -1.02 6.22 -24.39
C ALA A 121 -0.41 5.67 -23.09
N LEU A 122 -1.25 5.32 -22.11
CA LEU A 122 -0.83 4.58 -20.91
C LEU A 122 -1.13 3.09 -21.09
N GLN A 123 -0.11 2.27 -20.85
CA GLN A 123 -0.14 0.84 -21.14
C GLN A 123 0.24 0.01 -19.91
N ARG A 124 -0.45 -1.13 -19.75
CA ARG A 124 -0.09 -2.21 -18.82
C ARG A 124 0.46 -3.37 -19.64
N GLY A 125 1.75 -3.67 -19.51
CA GLY A 125 2.44 -4.57 -20.43
C GLY A 125 2.35 -4.05 -21.87
N HIS A 126 1.77 -4.83 -22.78
CA HIS A 126 1.56 -4.45 -24.19
C HIS A 126 0.16 -3.89 -24.49
N ARG A 127 -0.72 -3.79 -23.47
CA ARG A 127 -2.11 -3.36 -23.64
C ARG A 127 -2.26 -1.89 -23.32
N GLU A 128 -2.68 -1.11 -24.31
CA GLU A 128 -3.17 0.25 -24.09
C GLU A 128 -4.47 0.20 -23.29
N ILE A 129 -4.52 0.91 -22.15
CA ILE A 129 -5.71 1.02 -21.32
C ILE A 129 -6.39 2.37 -21.54
N LEU A 130 -5.61 3.44 -21.65
CA LEU A 130 -6.15 4.75 -21.99
C LEU A 130 -5.21 5.57 -22.84
N ARG A 131 -5.77 6.60 -23.47
CA ARG A 131 -5.03 7.61 -24.23
C ARG A 131 -5.54 9.01 -23.86
N TYR A 132 -4.62 9.88 -23.46
CA TYR A 132 -4.89 11.31 -23.29
C TYR A 132 -4.54 12.05 -24.57
N VAL A 133 -5.54 12.61 -25.24
CA VAL A 133 -5.40 13.32 -26.51
C VAL A 133 -5.24 14.80 -26.22
N TYR A 134 -4.07 15.37 -26.53
CA TYR A 134 -3.78 16.78 -26.29
C TYR A 134 -3.74 17.60 -27.59
N ALA A 135 -3.47 16.98 -28.73
CA ALA A 135 -3.65 17.61 -30.02
C ALA A 135 -5.14 17.83 -30.32
N GLU A 136 -5.42 18.78 -31.20
CA GLU A 136 -6.77 19.06 -31.63
C GLU A 136 -7.28 17.99 -32.59
N THR A 137 -8.34 17.31 -32.20
CA THR A 137 -9.14 16.43 -33.05
C THR A 137 -10.15 17.29 -33.80
N PRO A 138 -10.17 17.25 -35.15
CA PRO A 138 -11.08 18.05 -35.95
C PRO A 138 -12.54 17.61 -35.75
N ALA A 139 -13.48 18.53 -35.95
CA ALA A 139 -14.90 18.20 -36.02
C ALA A 139 -15.21 17.29 -37.22
N PRO A 140 -16.28 16.48 -37.19
CA PRO A 140 -16.67 15.65 -38.33
C PRO A 140 -16.95 16.50 -39.58
N ALA A 141 -16.80 15.90 -40.77
CA ALA A 141 -17.08 16.59 -42.02
C ALA A 141 -18.51 17.17 -42.07
N GLY A 142 -18.64 18.44 -42.43
CA GLY A 142 -19.93 19.15 -42.46
C GLY A 142 -20.38 19.73 -41.11
N VAL A 143 -19.65 19.44 -40.03
CA VAL A 143 -19.85 20.03 -38.71
C VAL A 143 -18.93 21.24 -38.56
N THR A 144 -19.38 22.25 -37.80
CA THR A 144 -18.55 23.43 -37.53
C THR A 144 -17.26 23.05 -36.81
N ASP A 145 -16.15 23.63 -37.25
CA ASP A 145 -14.82 23.54 -36.65
C ASP A 145 -14.78 23.96 -35.17
N ARG A 146 -15.81 24.68 -34.68
CA ARG A 146 -15.98 25.02 -33.26
C ARG A 146 -15.99 23.80 -32.35
N TYR A 147 -16.37 22.63 -32.84
CA TYR A 147 -16.34 21.41 -32.03
C TYR A 147 -14.96 20.78 -31.93
N ALA A 148 -13.95 21.24 -32.67
CA ALA A 148 -12.60 20.68 -32.61
C ALA A 148 -11.98 20.86 -31.21
N ARG A 149 -11.32 19.79 -30.71
CA ARG A 149 -10.88 19.72 -29.31
C ARG A 149 -9.64 18.86 -29.11
N GLY A 150 -8.83 19.23 -28.13
CA GLY A 150 -7.94 18.33 -27.39
C GLY A 150 -8.31 18.37 -25.90
N GLY A 151 -7.53 17.72 -25.03
CA GLY A 151 -7.69 17.80 -23.58
C GLY A 151 -8.67 16.78 -22.99
N TYR A 152 -8.82 15.63 -23.63
CA TYR A 152 -9.76 14.57 -23.21
C TYR A 152 -9.10 13.19 -23.25
N ILE A 153 -9.78 12.19 -22.70
CA ILE A 153 -9.31 10.80 -22.68
C ILE A 153 -10.17 9.97 -23.62
N HIS A 154 -9.54 9.43 -24.67
CA HIS A 154 -10.14 8.45 -25.56
C HIS A 154 -9.05 7.77 -26.43
N PRO A 155 -9.14 6.46 -26.65
CA PRO A 155 -10.08 5.53 -26.02
C PRO A 155 -9.70 5.23 -24.57
N LEU A 156 -10.69 5.09 -23.69
CA LEU A 156 -10.60 4.31 -22.46
C LEU A 156 -11.00 2.87 -22.75
N ARG A 157 -10.25 1.89 -22.28
CA ARG A 157 -10.41 0.47 -22.63
C ARG A 157 -10.53 -0.46 -21.42
N THR A 158 -11.18 -1.60 -21.63
CA THR A 158 -11.12 -2.75 -20.70
C THR A 158 -9.72 -3.38 -20.71
N PRO A 159 -9.38 -4.22 -19.71
CA PRO A 159 -8.15 -5.04 -19.75
C PRO A 159 -7.95 -5.85 -21.04
N SER A 160 -9.04 -6.37 -21.64
CA SER A 160 -8.99 -7.11 -22.91
C SER A 160 -8.87 -6.22 -24.16
N GLY A 161 -9.07 -4.90 -24.02
CA GLY A 161 -8.84 -3.89 -25.06
C GLY A 161 -10.11 -3.33 -25.72
N MET A 162 -11.31 -3.70 -25.27
CA MET A 162 -12.57 -3.13 -25.75
C MET A 162 -12.63 -1.64 -25.42
N SER A 163 -12.99 -0.78 -26.38
CA SER A 163 -13.23 0.65 -26.09
C SER A 163 -14.53 0.83 -25.30
N LEU A 164 -14.46 1.57 -24.20
CA LEU A 164 -15.56 1.91 -23.30
C LEU A 164 -16.05 3.35 -23.49
N THR A 165 -15.52 4.04 -24.50
CA THR A 165 -15.82 5.45 -24.75
C THR A 165 -16.00 5.73 -26.24
N GLN A 166 -16.76 6.78 -26.56
CA GLN A 166 -16.93 7.34 -27.90
C GLN A 166 -16.73 8.86 -27.86
N ILE A 167 -16.33 9.44 -29.00
CA ILE A 167 -16.22 10.89 -29.21
C ILE A 167 -17.11 11.34 -30.37
N GLN A 168 -17.51 12.61 -30.35
CA GLN A 168 -18.27 13.30 -31.42
C GLN A 168 -19.43 12.48 -32.02
N PRO A 169 -20.30 11.85 -31.21
CA PRO A 169 -21.43 11.12 -31.75
C PRO A 169 -22.37 12.10 -32.51
N PRO A 170 -23.09 11.64 -33.55
CA PRO A 170 -23.86 12.54 -34.44
C PRO A 170 -24.93 13.40 -33.75
N ASP A 171 -25.40 12.97 -32.59
CA ASP A 171 -26.35 13.66 -31.73
C ASP A 171 -25.70 14.76 -30.87
N HIS A 172 -24.43 14.59 -30.47
CA HIS A 172 -23.73 15.47 -29.53
C HIS A 172 -22.24 15.61 -29.89
N TYR A 173 -21.91 16.40 -30.92
CA TYR A 173 -20.52 16.59 -31.40
C TYR A 173 -19.53 17.15 -30.35
N HIS A 174 -20.01 17.70 -29.23
CA HIS A 174 -19.18 18.18 -28.12
C HIS A 174 -18.85 17.11 -27.07
N HIS A 175 -19.27 15.86 -27.24
CA HIS A 175 -18.95 14.78 -26.30
C HIS A 175 -17.62 14.10 -26.64
N TYR A 176 -16.75 13.88 -25.64
CA TYR A 176 -15.36 13.46 -25.85
C TYR A 176 -14.88 12.40 -24.85
N GLY A 177 -15.43 11.19 -24.94
CA GLY A 177 -14.95 10.03 -24.18
C GLY A 177 -15.03 10.21 -22.67
N LEU A 178 -13.92 10.58 -22.02
CA LEU A 178 -13.89 11.03 -20.64
C LEU A 178 -13.28 12.44 -20.54
N TRP A 179 -14.01 13.41 -19.97
CA TRP A 179 -13.63 14.83 -19.95
C TRP A 179 -14.31 15.63 -18.82
N HIS A 180 -13.87 16.89 -18.62
CA HIS A 180 -14.44 17.82 -17.64
C HIS A 180 -15.14 19.03 -18.29
N PRO A 181 -16.41 18.92 -18.72
CA PRO A 181 -17.08 20.06 -19.34
C PRO A 181 -17.54 21.09 -18.31
N TRP A 182 -17.13 22.35 -18.50
CA TRP A 182 -17.73 23.52 -17.85
C TRP A 182 -18.58 24.28 -18.87
N THR A 183 -19.88 23.98 -18.89
CA THR A 183 -20.80 24.45 -19.97
C THR A 183 -21.67 25.62 -19.59
N HIS A 184 -21.80 25.94 -18.31
CA HIS A 184 -22.60 27.06 -17.85
C HIS A 184 -21.90 27.78 -16.71
N THR A 185 -21.13 28.80 -17.07
CA THR A 185 -20.31 29.58 -16.15
C THR A 185 -20.58 31.06 -16.32
N ALA A 186 -20.19 31.88 -15.34
CA ALA A 186 -20.17 33.33 -15.44
C ALA A 186 -18.76 33.85 -15.19
N PHE A 187 -18.27 34.69 -16.11
CA PHE A 187 -16.98 35.37 -16.03
C PHE A 187 -17.16 36.84 -16.38
N ARG A 188 -16.72 37.75 -15.51
CA ARG A 188 -16.95 39.21 -15.64
C ARG A 188 -18.42 39.59 -15.89
N GLY A 189 -19.35 38.87 -15.26
CA GLY A 189 -20.80 39.09 -15.41
C GLY A 189 -21.40 38.59 -16.73
N ARG A 190 -20.64 37.87 -17.56
CA ARG A 190 -21.10 37.27 -18.81
C ARG A 190 -21.15 35.75 -18.70
N GLU A 191 -22.21 35.15 -19.24
CA GLU A 191 -22.29 33.69 -19.40
C GLU A 191 -21.21 33.19 -20.39
N VAL A 192 -20.51 32.12 -20.01
CA VAL A 192 -19.52 31.44 -20.84
C VAL A 192 -19.71 29.93 -20.79
N ASP A 193 -19.69 29.29 -21.97
CA ASP A 193 -19.61 27.85 -22.16
C ASP A 193 -18.23 27.51 -22.77
N PHE A 194 -17.43 26.70 -22.06
CA PHE A 194 -16.10 26.30 -22.50
C PHE A 194 -16.11 25.01 -23.34
N TRP A 195 -17.24 24.32 -23.50
CA TRP A 195 -17.28 22.98 -24.10
C TRP A 195 -18.30 22.77 -25.22
N ASN A 196 -19.59 23.13 -25.08
CA ASN A 196 -20.61 22.88 -26.12
C ASN A 196 -20.40 23.76 -27.36
N LEU A 197 -19.74 24.92 -27.22
CA LEU A 197 -19.16 25.75 -28.29
C LEU A 197 -20.06 26.21 -29.45
N TYR A 198 -21.35 25.85 -29.46
CA TYR A 198 -22.33 26.33 -30.44
C TYR A 198 -22.38 27.86 -30.48
N LYS A 199 -22.35 28.51 -29.30
CA LYS A 199 -22.34 29.97 -29.13
C LYS A 199 -20.96 30.62 -29.31
N ALA A 200 -19.88 29.84 -29.46
CA ALA A 200 -18.50 30.33 -29.53
C ALA A 200 -18.13 31.32 -28.40
N GLN A 201 -18.44 30.97 -27.15
CA GLN A 201 -18.20 31.83 -25.97
C GLN A 201 -16.84 31.62 -25.30
N GLY A 202 -16.33 30.39 -25.29
CA GLY A 202 -15.03 30.05 -24.74
C GLY A 202 -14.45 28.77 -25.34
N THR A 203 -13.34 28.27 -24.82
CA THR A 203 -12.73 27.01 -25.22
C THR A 203 -11.84 26.42 -24.14
N VAL A 204 -11.48 25.14 -24.26
CA VAL A 204 -10.40 24.53 -23.48
C VAL A 204 -9.25 24.21 -24.40
N ARG A 205 -8.04 24.63 -24.02
CA ARG A 205 -6.82 24.44 -24.81
C ARG A 205 -5.74 23.77 -23.97
N PRO A 206 -5.29 22.56 -24.35
CA PRO A 206 -4.12 21.94 -23.74
C PRO A 206 -2.85 22.78 -23.95
N LEU A 207 -1.96 22.76 -22.96
CA LEU A 207 -0.70 23.49 -22.93
C LEU A 207 0.50 22.52 -22.85
N PRO A 208 1.14 22.20 -23.98
CA PRO A 208 2.39 21.43 -23.98
C PRO A 208 3.54 22.14 -23.22
N PRO A 209 4.56 21.40 -22.74
CA PRO A 209 4.68 19.95 -22.81
C PRO A 209 3.66 19.25 -21.91
N VAL A 210 3.18 18.10 -22.38
CA VAL A 210 2.44 17.14 -21.56
C VAL A 210 3.46 16.11 -21.09
N LEU A 211 3.56 15.88 -19.78
CA LEU A 211 4.55 14.99 -19.21
C LEU A 211 4.03 13.55 -19.24
N ALA A 212 4.88 12.62 -19.65
CA ALA A 212 4.62 11.19 -19.68
C ALA A 212 5.66 10.48 -18.80
N GLN A 213 5.22 9.61 -17.90
CA GLN A 213 6.12 8.84 -17.04
C GLN A 213 5.77 7.36 -17.07
N ALA A 214 6.77 6.52 -17.33
CA ALA A 214 6.71 5.07 -17.16
C ALA A 214 7.22 4.66 -15.77
N GLY A 215 6.85 3.47 -15.29
CA GLY A 215 7.28 3.02 -13.97
C GLY A 215 6.96 1.56 -13.67
N PRO A 216 7.52 1.02 -12.58
CA PRO A 216 7.29 -0.37 -12.16
C PRO A 216 5.85 -0.61 -11.67
N VAL A 217 5.20 0.40 -11.09
CA VAL A 217 3.85 0.28 -10.50
C VAL A 217 2.84 1.19 -11.20
N VAL A 218 3.28 2.32 -11.72
CA VAL A 218 2.38 3.32 -12.30
C VAL A 218 2.96 3.87 -13.59
N ALA A 219 2.08 4.18 -14.54
CA ALA A 219 2.39 5.13 -15.61
C ALA A 219 1.50 6.36 -15.47
N GLN A 220 2.04 7.54 -15.80
CA GLN A 220 1.39 8.81 -15.52
C GLN A 220 1.40 9.75 -16.71
N VAL A 221 0.36 10.59 -16.77
CA VAL A 221 0.29 11.78 -17.62
C VAL A 221 0.04 12.99 -16.72
N GLU A 222 0.81 14.06 -16.93
CA GLU A 222 0.49 15.37 -16.37
C GLU A 222 0.31 16.38 -17.50
N ALA A 223 -0.89 16.96 -17.58
CA ALA A 223 -1.26 17.92 -18.60
C ALA A 223 -1.72 19.22 -17.96
N ARG A 224 -1.37 20.34 -18.59
CA ARG A 224 -1.94 21.64 -18.26
C ARG A 224 -2.95 22.01 -19.32
N GLN A 225 -4.05 22.64 -18.92
CA GLN A 225 -5.08 23.15 -19.80
C GLN A 225 -5.45 24.56 -19.35
N VAL A 226 -5.86 25.38 -20.30
CA VAL A 226 -6.43 26.71 -20.03
C VAL A 226 -7.84 26.77 -20.59
N HIS A 227 -8.77 27.25 -19.77
CA HIS A 227 -10.13 27.57 -20.19
C HIS A 227 -10.13 29.04 -20.57
N GLU A 228 -10.35 29.31 -21.85
CA GLU A 228 -10.24 30.61 -22.48
C GLU A 228 -11.62 31.14 -22.86
N VAL A 229 -11.81 32.43 -22.68
CA VAL A 229 -13.03 33.14 -23.00
C VAL A 229 -12.81 33.91 -24.30
N PHE A 230 -13.68 33.75 -25.28
CA PHE A 230 -13.60 34.51 -26.53
C PHE A 230 -14.19 35.90 -26.34
N ALA A 231 -13.52 36.94 -26.85
CA ALA A 231 -14.07 38.30 -26.82
C ALA A 231 -15.39 38.39 -27.61
N ASP A 232 -15.43 37.73 -28.77
CA ASP A 232 -16.57 37.64 -29.68
C ASP A 232 -16.58 36.30 -30.46
N THR A 233 -17.57 36.13 -31.35
CA THR A 233 -17.75 34.89 -32.11
C THR A 233 -16.68 34.63 -33.17
N THR A 234 -15.77 35.56 -33.44
CA THR A 234 -14.65 35.36 -34.38
C THR A 234 -13.56 34.47 -33.78
N ARG A 235 -13.49 34.37 -32.45
CA ARG A 235 -12.48 33.62 -31.68
C ARG A 235 -11.04 34.15 -31.83
N ALA A 236 -10.87 35.34 -32.42
CA ALA A 236 -9.55 35.92 -32.68
C ALA A 236 -8.85 36.45 -31.41
N GLN A 237 -9.63 36.85 -30.40
CA GLN A 237 -9.14 37.34 -29.12
C GLN A 237 -9.66 36.45 -27.98
N VAL A 238 -8.75 36.02 -27.12
CA VAL A 238 -9.01 35.14 -25.98
C VAL A 238 -8.50 35.74 -24.67
N GLU A 239 -9.22 35.50 -23.58
CA GLU A 239 -8.81 35.79 -22.21
C GLU A 239 -8.82 34.50 -21.38
N PRO A 240 -7.73 34.12 -20.70
CA PRO A 240 -7.74 33.00 -19.75
C PRO A 240 -8.67 33.26 -18.56
N ALA A 241 -9.60 32.34 -18.29
CA ALA A 241 -10.45 32.38 -17.10
C ALA A 241 -10.01 31.35 -16.04
N LEU A 242 -9.54 30.17 -16.46
CA LEU A 242 -9.16 29.08 -15.56
C LEU A 242 -7.91 28.36 -16.04
N TYR A 243 -6.98 28.10 -15.13
CA TYR A 243 -5.92 27.12 -15.31
C TYR A 243 -6.31 25.80 -14.67
N GLU A 244 -6.11 24.71 -15.40
CA GLU A 244 -6.34 23.35 -14.92
C GLU A 244 -5.07 22.52 -15.12
N GLN A 245 -4.68 21.78 -14.09
CA GLN A 245 -3.68 20.73 -14.16
C GLN A 245 -4.36 19.37 -13.96
N LEU A 246 -4.28 18.52 -14.99
CA LEU A 246 -4.80 17.17 -15.00
C LEU A 246 -3.66 16.18 -14.76
N GLN A 247 -3.79 15.35 -13.73
CA GLN A 247 -2.91 14.20 -13.48
C GLN A 247 -3.72 12.91 -13.70
N LEU A 248 -3.20 12.04 -14.57
CA LEU A 248 -3.73 10.71 -14.83
C LEU A 248 -2.71 9.68 -14.35
N ARG A 249 -3.12 8.73 -13.52
CA ARG A 249 -2.24 7.66 -13.01
C ARG A 249 -2.89 6.31 -13.22
N LEU A 250 -2.31 5.52 -14.13
CA LEU A 250 -2.69 4.14 -14.36
C LEU A 250 -1.86 3.23 -13.46
N TRP A 251 -2.52 2.42 -12.64
CA TRP A 251 -1.88 1.46 -11.75
C TRP A 251 -1.63 0.11 -12.45
N ALA A 252 -0.49 -0.50 -12.14
CA ALA A 252 -0.17 -1.89 -12.48
C ALA A 252 -1.18 -2.85 -11.86
N GLY A 253 -1.21 -4.09 -12.32
CA GLY A 253 -2.05 -5.14 -11.78
C GLY A 253 -1.85 -6.41 -12.59
N GLU A 254 -2.38 -7.53 -12.09
CA GLU A 254 -2.30 -8.80 -12.78
C GLU A 254 -2.93 -8.75 -14.18
N GLU A 255 -2.47 -9.64 -15.06
CA GLU A 255 -3.03 -9.75 -16.40
C GLU A 255 -4.52 -10.12 -16.33
N GLY A 256 -5.36 -9.38 -17.04
CA GLY A 256 -6.82 -9.57 -17.02
C GLY A 256 -7.56 -8.97 -15.82
N ALA A 257 -6.87 -8.60 -14.72
CA ALA A 257 -7.51 -7.93 -13.59
C ALA A 257 -8.03 -6.53 -13.98
N PRO A 258 -9.06 -5.99 -13.29
CA PRO A 258 -9.57 -4.65 -13.55
C PRO A 258 -8.45 -3.59 -13.55
N ALA A 259 -8.52 -2.65 -14.49
CA ALA A 259 -7.54 -1.58 -14.59
C ALA A 259 -8.00 -0.38 -13.74
N VAL A 260 -7.12 0.15 -12.90
CA VAL A 260 -7.41 1.26 -12.00
C VAL A 260 -6.69 2.52 -12.47
N LEU A 261 -7.47 3.56 -12.76
CA LEU A 261 -7.02 4.88 -13.19
C LEU A 261 -7.44 5.93 -12.16
N ASP A 262 -6.48 6.65 -11.59
CA ASP A 262 -6.76 7.87 -10.83
C ASP A 262 -6.73 9.08 -11.76
N VAL A 263 -7.71 9.97 -11.61
CA VAL A 263 -7.85 11.23 -12.35
C VAL A 263 -7.94 12.37 -11.34
N GLN A 264 -6.99 13.30 -11.38
CA GLN A 264 -6.99 14.48 -10.52
C GLN A 264 -6.96 15.74 -11.37
N SER A 265 -7.96 16.61 -11.19
CA SER A 265 -8.02 17.95 -11.77
C SER A 265 -7.77 18.98 -10.67
N THR A 266 -6.78 19.84 -10.87
CA THR A 266 -6.44 20.94 -9.96
C THR A 266 -6.65 22.26 -10.69
N GLN A 267 -7.54 23.11 -10.19
CA GLN A 267 -8.06 24.28 -10.88
C GLN A 267 -7.74 25.56 -10.10
N ARG A 268 -7.37 26.63 -10.83
CA ARG A 268 -7.10 27.97 -10.29
C ARG A 268 -7.59 29.03 -11.26
N CYS A 269 -8.18 30.12 -10.77
CA CYS A 269 -8.51 31.26 -11.61
C CYS A 269 -7.26 31.76 -12.33
N ALA A 270 -7.39 32.05 -13.63
CA ALA A 270 -6.30 32.62 -14.43
C ALA A 270 -6.26 34.16 -14.39
N SER A 271 -7.23 34.77 -13.70
CA SER A 271 -7.41 36.22 -13.60
C SER A 271 -7.68 36.66 -12.16
N GLU A 272 -7.62 37.97 -11.91
CA GLU A 272 -7.97 38.61 -10.63
C GLU A 272 -9.49 38.72 -10.38
N VAL A 273 -10.32 38.20 -11.28
CA VAL A 273 -11.77 38.12 -11.09
C VAL A 273 -12.22 36.67 -10.94
N PRO A 274 -13.26 36.40 -10.14
CA PRO A 274 -13.77 35.04 -9.97
C PRO A 274 -14.38 34.48 -11.25
N LEU A 275 -14.35 33.16 -11.35
CA LEU A 275 -15.14 32.39 -12.31
C LEU A 275 -16.23 31.65 -11.52
N THR A 276 -17.50 31.92 -11.81
CA THR A 276 -18.61 31.21 -11.17
C THR A 276 -19.06 30.07 -12.07
N LEU A 277 -18.98 28.84 -11.58
CA LEU A 277 -19.63 27.68 -12.20
C LEU A 277 -21.11 27.73 -11.78
N LEU A 278 -22.01 28.07 -12.70
CA LEU A 278 -23.42 28.31 -12.38
C LEU A 278 -24.19 27.01 -12.17
N THR A 279 -25.29 27.08 -11.44
CA THR A 279 -26.19 25.95 -11.23
C THR A 279 -26.72 25.44 -12.58
N TYR A 280 -26.30 24.25 -13.00
CA TYR A 280 -26.67 23.71 -14.29
C TYR A 280 -26.58 22.19 -14.35
N ARG A 281 -27.42 21.59 -15.19
CA ARG A 281 -27.57 20.14 -15.33
C ARG A 281 -26.38 19.40 -15.93
N TYR A 282 -25.45 20.04 -16.64
CA TYR A 282 -24.33 19.35 -17.32
C TYR A 282 -22.99 20.06 -17.12
N GLN A 283 -22.31 19.71 -16.04
CA GLN A 283 -20.99 20.23 -15.69
C GLN A 283 -20.22 19.19 -14.86
N GLY A 284 -18.89 19.24 -14.78
CA GLY A 284 -18.10 18.36 -13.90
C GLY A 284 -17.43 17.20 -14.64
N PHE A 285 -17.33 16.00 -14.07
CA PHE A 285 -16.62 14.86 -14.70
C PHE A 285 -17.57 13.97 -15.47
N THR A 286 -17.29 13.71 -16.75
CA THR A 286 -18.25 13.09 -17.67
C THR A 286 -17.64 11.91 -18.43
N LEU A 287 -18.43 10.84 -18.59
CA LEU A 287 -18.18 9.74 -19.50
C LEU A 287 -19.30 9.63 -20.55
N ARG A 288 -18.90 9.52 -21.82
CA ARG A 288 -19.72 9.08 -22.95
C ARG A 288 -19.33 7.66 -23.31
N GLY A 289 -20.24 6.72 -23.10
CA GLY A 289 -20.02 5.31 -23.39
C GLY A 289 -20.06 4.98 -24.90
N PRO A 290 -19.86 3.71 -25.26
CA PRO A 290 -19.85 3.25 -26.65
C PRO A 290 -21.23 3.39 -27.31
N GLU A 291 -21.25 3.51 -28.64
CA GLU A 291 -22.50 3.52 -29.44
C GLU A 291 -23.33 2.24 -29.33
N THR A 292 -22.68 1.13 -29.02
CA THR A 292 -23.36 -0.16 -28.85
C THR A 292 -24.08 -0.29 -27.51
N TRP A 293 -23.90 0.68 -26.62
CA TRP A 293 -24.46 0.70 -25.27
C TRP A 293 -25.62 1.69 -25.19
N GLY A 294 -26.82 1.16 -25.37
CA GLY A 294 -28.08 1.88 -25.23
C GLY A 294 -28.93 1.33 -24.07
N PRO A 295 -30.16 1.83 -23.92
CA PRO A 295 -31.02 1.50 -22.77
C PRO A 295 -31.41 0.01 -22.66
N GLU A 296 -31.37 -0.73 -23.77
CA GLU A 296 -31.70 -2.16 -23.80
C GLU A 296 -30.46 -3.06 -23.63
N THR A 297 -29.26 -2.53 -23.88
CA THR A 297 -28.03 -3.34 -23.93
C THR A 297 -27.11 -3.10 -22.75
N ALA A 298 -27.19 -1.95 -22.10
CA ALA A 298 -26.34 -1.60 -20.97
C ALA A 298 -27.16 -1.19 -19.74
N THR A 299 -26.55 -1.32 -18.57
CA THR A 299 -27.16 -0.98 -17.29
C THR A 299 -26.29 0.02 -16.54
N ILE A 300 -26.94 0.86 -15.72
CA ILE A 300 -26.29 1.69 -14.71
C ILE A 300 -26.75 1.23 -13.33
N LEU A 301 -25.81 1.21 -12.38
CA LEU A 301 -26.09 1.14 -10.95
C LEU A 301 -25.31 2.23 -10.22
N THR A 302 -25.95 2.93 -9.30
CA THR A 302 -25.30 3.90 -8.41
C THR A 302 -25.08 3.34 -7.01
N SER A 303 -24.20 3.98 -6.24
CA SER A 303 -23.98 3.67 -4.82
C SER A 303 -25.22 3.80 -3.92
N ALA A 304 -26.27 4.46 -4.39
CA ALA A 304 -27.54 4.61 -3.68
C ALA A 304 -28.59 3.56 -4.12
N GLY A 305 -28.21 2.64 -5.02
CA GLY A 305 -29.11 1.61 -5.54
C GLY A 305 -29.98 2.06 -6.70
N HIS A 306 -29.84 3.30 -7.18
CA HIS A 306 -30.57 3.78 -8.36
C HIS A 306 -30.03 3.19 -9.66
N SER A 307 -30.96 2.93 -10.58
CA SER A 307 -30.73 2.44 -11.93
C SER A 307 -30.66 3.60 -12.94
N GLN A 308 -30.46 3.30 -14.23
CA GLN A 308 -30.55 4.32 -15.28
C GLN A 308 -31.90 5.07 -15.30
N VAL A 309 -32.98 4.43 -14.87
CA VAL A 309 -34.34 5.00 -14.91
C VAL A 309 -34.50 6.16 -13.92
N ASP A 310 -33.92 6.04 -12.73
CA ASP A 310 -34.23 6.90 -11.58
C ASP A 310 -33.00 7.61 -10.99
N ALA A 311 -31.80 7.36 -11.52
CA ALA A 311 -30.58 7.96 -10.97
C ALA A 311 -30.36 9.44 -11.33
N ASN A 312 -31.00 9.98 -12.37
CA ASN A 312 -30.78 11.36 -12.79
C ASN A 312 -31.18 12.37 -11.70
N GLY A 313 -30.27 13.25 -11.32
CA GLY A 313 -30.48 14.23 -10.25
C GLY A 313 -30.29 13.69 -8.83
N THR A 314 -30.05 12.38 -8.68
CA THR A 314 -29.71 11.79 -7.39
C THR A 314 -28.24 12.03 -7.05
N ARG A 315 -27.81 11.61 -5.85
CA ARG A 315 -26.42 11.75 -5.39
C ARG A 315 -25.76 10.39 -5.30
N ALA A 316 -24.51 10.29 -5.75
CA ALA A 316 -23.76 9.04 -5.74
C ALA A 316 -22.30 9.25 -5.34
N ARG A 317 -21.72 8.22 -4.72
CA ARG A 317 -20.28 8.10 -4.42
C ARG A 317 -19.55 7.36 -5.53
N TRP A 318 -20.25 6.43 -6.18
CA TRP A 318 -19.80 5.74 -7.38
C TRP A 318 -20.98 5.46 -8.31
N VAL A 319 -20.68 5.35 -9.61
CA VAL A 319 -21.62 4.95 -10.68
C VAL A 319 -20.94 3.87 -11.51
N MET A 320 -21.59 2.73 -11.66
CA MET A 320 -21.14 1.60 -12.46
C MET A 320 -21.99 1.52 -13.73
N ALA A 321 -21.36 1.36 -14.88
CA ALA A 321 -22.00 1.00 -16.13
C ALA A 321 -21.46 -0.33 -16.63
N THR A 322 -22.36 -1.21 -17.05
CA THR A 322 -22.03 -2.53 -17.60
C THR A 322 -22.82 -2.77 -18.88
N GLY A 323 -22.17 -3.26 -19.93
CA GLY A 323 -22.81 -3.60 -21.19
C GLY A 323 -22.13 -4.77 -21.89
N PRO A 324 -22.55 -5.13 -23.12
CA PRO A 324 -21.97 -6.21 -23.87
C PRO A 324 -20.54 -5.88 -24.30
N GLY A 325 -19.65 -6.85 -24.14
CA GLY A 325 -18.29 -6.84 -24.68
C GLY A 325 -17.97 -8.11 -25.49
N PRO A 326 -16.78 -8.18 -26.12
CA PRO A 326 -16.45 -9.24 -27.08
C PRO A 326 -16.43 -10.66 -26.50
N LYS A 327 -16.16 -10.80 -25.20
CA LYS A 327 -16.02 -12.10 -24.50
C LYS A 327 -17.07 -12.29 -23.39
N GLY A 328 -18.10 -11.46 -23.37
CA GLY A 328 -19.06 -11.35 -22.28
C GLY A 328 -19.20 -9.90 -21.82
N PRO A 329 -19.89 -9.66 -20.70
CA PRO A 329 -20.09 -8.32 -20.16
C PRO A 329 -18.76 -7.60 -19.89
N ALA A 330 -18.79 -6.27 -19.94
CA ALA A 330 -17.67 -5.41 -19.60
C ALA A 330 -18.18 -4.06 -19.09
N GLY A 331 -17.35 -3.30 -18.40
CA GLY A 331 -17.84 -2.12 -17.69
C GLY A 331 -16.82 -1.08 -17.27
N THR A 332 -17.37 0.02 -16.77
CA THR A 332 -16.66 1.09 -16.06
C THR A 332 -17.32 1.33 -14.71
N LEU A 333 -16.51 1.48 -13.66
CA LEU A 333 -16.92 2.02 -12.38
C LEU A 333 -16.23 3.38 -12.20
N LEU A 334 -17.01 4.44 -12.03
CA LEU A 334 -16.52 5.79 -11.76
C LEU A 334 -16.78 6.12 -10.30
N LEU A 335 -15.75 6.58 -9.60
CA LEU A 335 -15.80 6.89 -8.17
C LEU A 335 -15.48 8.36 -7.95
N SER A 336 -16.22 9.00 -7.05
CA SER A 336 -16.01 10.38 -6.59
C SER A 336 -15.35 10.38 -5.21
N ALA A 337 -14.30 11.18 -5.05
CA ALA A 337 -13.56 11.27 -3.79
C ALA A 337 -14.41 11.97 -2.71
N PRO A 338 -14.29 11.58 -1.43
CA PRO A 338 -15.03 12.19 -0.32
C PRO A 338 -14.81 13.70 -0.14
N ASP A 339 -13.64 14.21 -0.56
CA ASP A 339 -13.23 15.61 -0.45
C ASP A 339 -13.59 16.45 -1.69
N ASN A 340 -14.23 15.85 -2.71
CA ASN A 340 -14.73 16.62 -3.84
C ASN A 340 -15.81 17.62 -3.39
N TYR A 341 -15.83 18.79 -4.02
CA TYR A 341 -16.91 19.76 -3.80
C TYR A 341 -18.28 19.13 -4.08
N ASN A 342 -19.22 19.37 -3.16
CA ASN A 342 -20.58 18.86 -3.18
C ASN A 342 -20.69 17.31 -3.10
N HIS A 343 -19.72 16.60 -2.52
CA HIS A 343 -19.77 15.15 -2.30
C HIS A 343 -20.84 14.72 -1.25
N PRO A 344 -21.50 13.56 -1.40
CA PRO A 344 -21.62 12.75 -2.63
C PRO A 344 -22.25 13.58 -3.74
N GLN A 345 -21.62 13.59 -4.91
CA GLN A 345 -21.96 14.54 -5.97
C GLN A 345 -23.31 14.20 -6.60
N PRO A 346 -24.14 15.20 -6.95
CA PRO A 346 -25.26 15.00 -7.86
C PRO A 346 -24.77 14.37 -9.16
N VAL A 347 -25.56 13.48 -9.74
CA VAL A 347 -25.23 12.83 -11.02
C VAL A 347 -26.26 13.18 -12.08
N ARG A 348 -25.77 13.52 -13.28
CA ARG A 348 -26.59 13.52 -14.49
C ARG A 348 -26.40 12.17 -15.18
N ILE A 349 -27.51 11.46 -15.32
CA ILE A 349 -27.61 10.19 -16.03
C ILE A 349 -28.75 10.35 -17.03
N TRP A 350 -28.58 9.82 -18.24
CA TRP A 350 -29.65 9.86 -19.22
C TRP A 350 -30.62 8.69 -18.99
N PRO A 351 -31.91 8.96 -18.68
CA PRO A 351 -32.90 7.91 -18.57
C PRO A 351 -33.11 7.22 -19.93
N PRO A 352 -33.71 6.00 -19.94
CA PRO A 352 -33.91 5.23 -21.17
C PRO A 352 -34.62 5.96 -22.32
N ASP A 353 -35.48 6.92 -22.02
CA ASP A 353 -36.26 7.70 -22.99
C ASP A 353 -35.61 9.04 -23.39
N ALA A 354 -34.41 9.34 -22.87
CA ALA A 354 -33.64 10.51 -23.25
C ALA A 354 -33.35 10.52 -24.77
N ASN A 355 -33.35 11.73 -25.36
CA ASN A 355 -33.34 12.00 -26.82
C ASN A 355 -34.16 11.00 -27.66
N GLY A 356 -35.37 10.66 -27.21
CA GLY A 356 -36.25 9.77 -27.97
C GLY A 356 -35.78 8.32 -28.02
N GLY A 357 -35.02 7.87 -27.01
CA GLY A 357 -34.61 6.48 -26.84
C GLY A 357 -33.43 6.03 -27.71
N GLN A 358 -32.78 6.96 -28.42
CA GLN A 358 -31.62 6.66 -29.26
C GLN A 358 -30.28 6.87 -28.55
N ASP A 359 -30.32 7.27 -27.29
CA ASP A 359 -29.16 7.77 -26.58
C ASP A 359 -28.23 6.67 -26.06
N ASN A 360 -26.94 6.89 -26.26
CA ASN A 360 -25.90 6.05 -25.66
C ASN A 360 -25.71 6.39 -24.18
N MET A 361 -25.08 5.47 -23.46
CA MET A 361 -24.63 5.64 -22.08
C MET A 361 -23.95 7.00 -21.82
N PHE A 362 -24.49 7.76 -20.85
CA PHE A 362 -23.95 9.05 -20.41
C PHE A 362 -23.98 9.15 -18.89
N ILE A 363 -22.81 9.39 -18.29
CA ILE A 363 -22.64 9.54 -16.84
C ILE A 363 -21.89 10.84 -16.59
N ASN A 364 -22.40 11.69 -15.70
CA ASN A 364 -21.74 12.92 -15.31
C ASN A 364 -21.86 13.17 -13.81
N PHE A 365 -20.74 13.17 -13.09
CA PHE A 365 -20.65 13.70 -11.73
C PHE A 365 -20.64 15.23 -11.79
N ASN A 366 -21.72 15.84 -11.29
CA ASN A 366 -21.99 17.25 -11.46
C ASN A 366 -21.98 17.99 -10.11
N PRO A 367 -20.84 18.62 -9.73
CA PRO A 367 -20.72 19.34 -8.48
C PRO A 367 -21.63 20.58 -8.38
N THR A 368 -22.16 21.08 -9.49
CA THR A 368 -22.93 22.33 -9.56
C THR A 368 -24.36 22.11 -10.06
N MET A 369 -24.90 20.90 -9.91
CA MET A 369 -26.26 20.62 -10.40
C MET A 369 -27.34 21.36 -9.61
N ASP A 370 -27.12 21.54 -8.30
CA ASP A 370 -28.09 22.09 -7.35
C ASP A 370 -27.62 23.39 -6.68
N ARG A 371 -26.45 23.91 -7.07
CA ARG A 371 -25.85 25.13 -6.52
C ARG A 371 -24.75 25.67 -7.42
N ASP A 372 -24.49 26.97 -7.28
CA ASP A 372 -23.33 27.61 -7.88
C ASP A 372 -22.05 27.19 -7.14
N TRP A 373 -20.92 27.29 -7.83
CA TRP A 373 -19.59 27.17 -7.25
C TRP A 373 -18.70 28.29 -7.76
N GLU A 374 -18.43 29.26 -6.90
CA GLU A 374 -17.53 30.37 -7.22
C GLU A 374 -16.07 29.95 -6.98
N LEU A 375 -15.26 30.05 -8.04
CA LEU A 375 -13.82 29.91 -7.98
C LEU A 375 -13.21 31.29 -7.80
N VAL A 376 -12.51 31.49 -6.67
CA VAL A 376 -11.95 32.76 -6.22
C VAL A 376 -10.45 32.84 -6.55
N PRO A 377 -9.95 33.99 -7.03
CA PRO A 377 -8.52 34.19 -7.27
C PRO A 377 -7.65 33.89 -6.03
N GLY A 378 -6.46 33.31 -6.28
CA GLY A 378 -5.52 32.91 -5.23
C GLY A 378 -5.82 31.58 -4.54
N GLN A 379 -6.98 30.96 -4.78
CA GLN A 379 -7.33 29.65 -4.25
C GLN A 379 -7.03 28.51 -5.24
N THR A 380 -6.96 27.29 -4.71
CA THR A 380 -6.79 26.06 -5.50
C THR A 380 -7.96 25.12 -5.23
N TYR A 381 -8.56 24.60 -6.28
CA TYR A 381 -9.71 23.71 -6.21
C TYR A 381 -9.36 22.34 -6.79
N GLY A 382 -9.57 21.29 -6.01
CA GLY A 382 -9.30 19.92 -6.43
C GLY A 382 -10.58 19.15 -6.75
N LEU A 383 -10.56 18.37 -7.83
CA LEU A 383 -11.50 17.29 -8.08
C LEU A 383 -10.71 16.01 -8.35
N ARG A 384 -11.04 14.95 -7.62
CA ARG A 384 -10.39 13.65 -7.73
C ARG A 384 -11.44 12.60 -8.08
N TYR A 385 -11.11 11.73 -9.02
CA TYR A 385 -11.93 10.60 -9.46
C TYR A 385 -11.06 9.37 -9.60
N ARG A 386 -11.67 8.20 -9.39
CA ARG A 386 -11.07 6.91 -9.78
C ARG A 386 -11.97 6.25 -10.80
N VAL A 387 -11.37 5.72 -11.85
CA VAL A 387 -12.04 4.96 -12.90
C VAL A 387 -11.49 3.55 -12.88
N VAL A 388 -12.36 2.57 -12.71
CA VAL A 388 -12.02 1.15 -12.80
C VAL A 388 -12.66 0.58 -14.06
N THR A 389 -11.85 0.01 -14.95
CA THR A 389 -12.36 -0.69 -16.14
C THR A 389 -12.22 -2.18 -15.95
N PHE A 390 -13.21 -2.95 -16.41
CA PHE A 390 -13.23 -4.40 -16.18
C PHE A 390 -13.82 -5.15 -17.38
N ASP A 391 -13.33 -6.38 -17.55
CA ASP A 391 -14.02 -7.41 -18.31
C ASP A 391 -14.81 -8.30 -17.33
N GLY A 392 -15.90 -8.90 -17.79
CA GLY A 392 -16.82 -9.68 -16.97
C GLY A 392 -17.84 -8.82 -16.22
N GLN A 393 -18.44 -9.41 -15.19
CA GLN A 393 -19.40 -8.76 -14.31
C GLN A 393 -18.70 -8.26 -13.05
N MET A 394 -19.13 -7.10 -12.57
CA MET A 394 -18.76 -6.56 -11.26
C MET A 394 -20.04 -6.38 -10.45
N ASP A 395 -20.05 -6.86 -9.21
CA ASP A 395 -21.17 -6.65 -8.30
C ASP A 395 -21.01 -5.37 -7.47
N SER A 396 -22.09 -4.97 -6.79
CA SER A 396 -22.12 -3.77 -5.96
C SER A 396 -21.20 -3.84 -4.74
N LEU A 397 -20.93 -5.03 -4.20
CA LEU A 397 -20.04 -5.22 -3.06
C LEU A 397 -18.59 -4.94 -3.46
N THR A 398 -18.19 -5.43 -4.63
CA THR A 398 -16.88 -5.17 -5.23
C THR A 398 -16.73 -3.69 -5.59
N ALA A 399 -17.77 -3.08 -6.16
CA ALA A 399 -17.79 -1.64 -6.44
C ALA A 399 -17.62 -0.80 -5.17
N GLU A 400 -18.32 -1.16 -4.08
CA GLU A 400 -18.19 -0.49 -2.79
C GLU A 400 -16.80 -0.71 -2.17
N ALA A 401 -16.20 -1.90 -2.32
CA ALA A 401 -14.84 -2.18 -1.86
C ALA A 401 -13.80 -1.27 -2.55
N TYR A 402 -13.89 -1.08 -3.87
CA TYR A 402 -13.05 -0.11 -4.58
C TYR A 402 -13.21 1.33 -4.05
N TRP A 403 -14.43 1.69 -3.63
CA TRP A 403 -14.68 3.00 -3.02
C TRP A 403 -14.09 3.10 -1.62
N HIS A 404 -14.26 2.10 -0.77
CA HIS A 404 -13.65 2.05 0.57
C HIS A 404 -12.12 2.07 0.53
N ASP A 405 -11.51 1.41 -0.46
CA ASP A 405 -10.06 1.46 -0.70
C ASP A 405 -9.52 2.85 -0.99
N TRP A 406 -10.38 3.76 -1.44
CA TRP A 406 -9.99 5.10 -1.81
C TRP A 406 -10.48 6.17 -0.84
N ALA A 407 -11.68 5.99 -0.28
CA ALA A 407 -12.29 6.88 0.71
C ALA A 407 -11.74 6.68 2.12
N ASP A 408 -11.33 5.44 2.44
CA ASP A 408 -10.71 5.05 3.71
C ASP A 408 -9.49 4.17 3.39
N PRO A 409 -8.43 4.73 2.78
CA PRO A 409 -7.30 3.93 2.30
C PRO A 409 -6.54 3.26 3.47
N PRO A 410 -5.89 2.12 3.25
CA PRO A 410 -5.08 1.48 4.28
C PRO A 410 -3.97 2.42 4.75
N GLN A 411 -3.66 2.36 6.05
CA GLN A 411 -2.70 3.27 6.66
C GLN A 411 -1.30 2.67 6.57
N ALA A 412 -0.41 3.30 5.82
CA ALA A 412 0.99 2.93 5.76
C ALA A 412 1.84 3.88 6.61
N ARG A 413 2.74 3.34 7.43
CA ARG A 413 3.67 4.12 8.26
C ARG A 413 5.08 3.60 8.10
N LEU A 414 6.03 4.52 7.93
CA LEU A 414 7.44 4.21 8.00
C LEU A 414 7.84 4.09 9.47
N MET A 415 8.29 2.90 9.86
CA MET A 415 8.97 2.66 11.11
C MET A 415 10.46 2.85 10.82
N ALA A 416 10.87 4.12 10.78
CA ALA A 416 12.22 4.54 10.45
C ALA A 416 13.17 4.33 11.63
N ARG A 417 14.46 4.18 11.32
CA ARG A 417 15.53 4.27 12.30
C ARG A 417 16.66 5.14 11.75
N ASP A 418 17.47 5.70 12.66
CA ASP A 418 18.62 6.54 12.31
C ASP A 418 19.54 5.84 11.29
N GLN A 419 19.77 6.52 10.17
CA GLN A 419 20.25 5.99 8.90
C GLN A 419 21.77 5.81 8.85
N GLU A 420 22.52 6.34 9.82
CA GLU A 420 23.99 6.37 9.81
C GLU A 420 24.64 5.19 10.54
N LYS A 421 23.89 4.46 11.37
CA LYS A 421 24.42 3.31 12.11
C LYS A 421 23.67 2.03 11.71
N PRO A 422 24.38 0.97 11.30
CA PRO A 422 23.74 -0.32 11.07
C PRO A 422 23.08 -0.79 12.37
N VAL A 423 21.88 -1.35 12.28
CA VAL A 423 21.23 -1.98 13.43
C VAL A 423 22.07 -3.15 13.91
N ARG A 424 22.44 -3.18 15.19
CA ARG A 424 23.29 -4.21 15.78
C ARG A 424 22.59 -4.88 16.95
N LEU A 425 22.52 -6.20 16.90
CA LEU A 425 21.92 -7.03 17.93
C LEU A 425 22.97 -7.94 18.55
N LEU A 426 22.92 -8.12 19.86
CA LEU A 426 23.77 -9.06 20.59
C LEU A 426 22.96 -10.30 20.99
N ALA A 427 23.15 -11.41 20.30
CA ALA A 427 22.58 -12.70 20.68
C ALA A 427 23.47 -13.38 21.74
N PHE A 428 22.97 -13.39 22.97
CA PHE A 428 23.65 -13.97 24.13
C PHE A 428 23.05 -15.34 24.48
N ALA A 429 23.90 -16.38 24.50
CA ALA A 429 23.48 -17.77 24.68
C ALA A 429 24.27 -18.51 25.77
N LYS A 430 24.84 -17.79 26.75
CA LYS A 430 25.51 -18.42 27.89
C LYS A 430 24.49 -19.16 28.76
N ASN A 431 24.89 -20.30 29.31
CA ASN A 431 24.10 -21.07 30.26
C ASN A 431 24.97 -21.34 31.49
N GLY A 432 24.41 -21.16 32.68
CA GLY A 432 25.03 -21.58 33.93
C GLY A 432 24.97 -23.10 34.13
N PRO A 433 25.48 -23.62 35.26
CA PRO A 433 25.39 -25.05 35.58
C PRO A 433 23.95 -25.58 35.47
N GLY A 434 23.74 -26.61 34.66
CA GLY A 434 22.41 -27.19 34.42
C GLY A 434 22.23 -27.72 33.00
N TYR A 435 20.97 -27.88 32.59
CA TYR A 435 20.60 -28.35 31.25
C TYR A 435 20.89 -27.28 30.20
N VAL A 436 21.53 -27.67 29.10
CA VAL A 436 21.85 -26.83 27.94
C VAL A 436 21.08 -27.34 26.74
N HIS A 437 20.30 -26.46 26.10
CA HIS A 437 19.42 -26.84 25.00
C HIS A 437 20.20 -27.09 23.71
N ALA A 438 19.86 -28.18 23.02
CA ALA A 438 20.50 -28.56 21.75
C ALA A 438 20.17 -27.61 20.59
N ASN A 439 19.12 -26.78 20.74
CA ASN A 439 18.65 -25.83 19.75
C ASN A 439 19.54 -24.58 19.57
N ILE A 440 20.42 -24.28 20.54
CA ILE A 440 21.20 -23.03 20.59
C ILE A 440 21.97 -22.77 19.28
N PRO A 441 22.73 -23.73 18.71
CA PRO A 441 23.47 -23.48 17.47
C PRO A 441 22.55 -23.07 16.31
N THR A 442 21.40 -23.71 16.16
CA THR A 442 20.44 -23.41 15.09
C THR A 442 19.73 -22.08 15.36
N CYS A 443 19.36 -21.78 16.61
CA CYS A 443 18.82 -20.48 16.99
C CYS A 443 19.76 -19.34 16.58
N LEU A 444 21.04 -19.42 16.96
CA LEU A 444 22.03 -18.39 16.62
C LEU A 444 22.28 -18.27 15.11
N ALA A 445 22.29 -19.39 14.38
CA ALA A 445 22.42 -19.39 12.93
C ALA A 445 21.21 -18.73 12.26
N THR A 446 19.99 -19.06 12.69
CA THR A 446 18.75 -18.45 12.19
C THR A 446 18.70 -16.96 12.47
N LEU A 447 19.08 -16.50 13.68
CA LEU A 447 19.12 -15.07 14.01
C LEU A 447 20.10 -14.30 13.11
N ARG A 448 21.28 -14.86 12.82
CA ARG A 448 22.22 -14.28 11.86
C ARG A 448 21.66 -14.23 10.45
N ALA A 449 21.07 -15.32 9.98
CA ALA A 449 20.45 -15.37 8.65
C ALA A 449 19.31 -14.35 8.50
N LEU A 450 18.49 -14.18 9.54
CA LEU A 450 17.48 -13.13 9.58
C LEU A 450 18.11 -11.73 9.51
N GLY A 451 19.22 -11.50 10.23
CA GLY A 451 19.95 -10.24 10.14
C GLY A 451 20.48 -9.93 8.75
N GLU A 452 21.13 -10.91 8.12
CA GLU A 452 21.62 -10.80 6.74
C GLU A 452 20.49 -10.51 5.75
N ALA A 453 19.33 -11.16 5.92
CA ALA A 453 18.17 -10.98 5.04
C ALA A 453 17.41 -9.65 5.28
N HIS A 454 17.42 -9.12 6.51
CA HIS A 454 16.54 -8.03 6.93
C HIS A 454 17.24 -6.76 7.40
N GLY A 455 18.57 -6.66 7.21
CA GLY A 455 19.30 -5.40 7.28
C GLY A 455 19.86 -5.05 8.66
N PHE A 456 20.09 -6.05 9.51
CA PHE A 456 20.71 -5.87 10.83
C PHE A 456 21.84 -6.87 11.07
N VAL A 457 22.82 -6.49 11.88
CA VAL A 457 23.96 -7.34 12.25
C VAL A 457 23.66 -8.06 13.54
N VAL A 458 23.88 -9.38 13.57
CA VAL A 458 23.75 -10.17 14.80
C VAL A 458 25.11 -10.72 15.22
N ASP A 459 25.69 -10.11 16.26
CA ASP A 459 26.83 -10.69 16.94
C ASP A 459 26.34 -11.74 17.94
N THR A 460 27.07 -12.85 18.07
CA THR A 460 26.69 -13.92 19.01
C THR A 460 27.79 -14.13 20.03
N THR A 461 27.44 -14.29 21.29
CA THR A 461 28.43 -14.60 22.33
C THR A 461 27.86 -15.54 23.40
N ARG A 462 28.76 -16.26 24.05
CA ARG A 462 28.52 -16.97 25.32
C ARG A 462 29.41 -16.44 26.44
N ASP A 463 30.12 -15.34 26.18
CA ASP A 463 31.07 -14.72 27.11
C ASP A 463 30.39 -13.52 27.78
N ALA A 464 30.18 -13.61 29.09
CA ALA A 464 29.54 -12.56 29.88
C ALA A 464 30.42 -11.31 30.03
N SER A 465 31.74 -11.41 29.77
CA SER A 465 32.65 -10.26 29.77
C SER A 465 32.27 -9.18 28.74
N TRP A 466 31.40 -9.52 27.79
CA TRP A 466 30.86 -8.57 26.81
C TRP A 466 29.86 -7.57 27.43
N PHE A 467 29.29 -7.88 28.60
CA PHE A 467 28.35 -7.00 29.29
C PHE A 467 29.09 -5.87 30.01
N THR A 468 29.50 -4.88 29.23
CA THR A 468 30.09 -3.62 29.71
C THR A 468 29.32 -2.44 29.12
N PRO A 469 29.18 -1.30 29.82
CA PRO A 469 28.45 -0.15 29.31
C PRO A 469 28.93 0.30 27.92
N VAL A 470 30.25 0.35 27.71
CA VAL A 470 30.86 0.78 26.44
C VAL A 470 30.50 -0.15 25.30
N ARG A 471 30.50 -1.47 25.52
CA ARG A 471 30.16 -2.44 24.48
C ARG A 471 28.66 -2.50 24.23
N LEU A 472 27.83 -2.50 25.28
CA LEU A 472 26.38 -2.56 25.12
C LEU A 472 25.82 -1.31 24.42
N ALA A 473 26.45 -0.15 24.59
CA ALA A 473 26.09 1.08 23.87
C ALA A 473 26.29 1.02 22.34
N THR A 474 26.93 -0.04 21.81
CA THR A 474 27.04 -0.26 20.35
C THR A 474 25.93 -1.15 19.80
N TYR A 475 25.06 -1.68 20.65
CA TYR A 475 23.93 -2.52 20.29
C TYR A 475 22.62 -1.79 20.54
N ASP A 476 21.60 -2.29 19.88
CA ASP A 476 20.25 -1.74 19.89
C ASP A 476 19.29 -2.66 20.63
N ALA A 477 19.53 -3.96 20.54
CA ALA A 477 18.86 -4.95 21.35
C ALA A 477 19.80 -6.10 21.75
N ILE A 478 19.47 -6.74 22.86
CA ILE A 478 20.09 -7.97 23.35
C ILE A 478 19.07 -9.10 23.21
N LEU A 479 19.46 -10.19 22.56
CA LEU A 479 18.63 -11.38 22.38
C LEU A 479 19.17 -12.44 23.35
N PHE A 480 18.42 -12.74 24.41
CA PHE A 480 18.67 -13.89 25.26
C PHE A 480 18.22 -15.16 24.51
N ALA A 481 19.13 -15.68 23.70
CA ALA A 481 18.92 -16.76 22.76
C ALA A 481 19.11 -18.11 23.46
N ASN A 482 18.06 -18.56 24.17
CA ASN A 482 18.07 -19.80 24.97
C ASN A 482 19.17 -19.79 26.06
N SER A 483 19.40 -18.64 26.70
CA SER A 483 20.22 -18.54 27.91
C SER A 483 19.45 -19.11 29.12
N ASN A 484 20.16 -19.62 30.13
CA ASN A 484 19.53 -20.23 31.31
C ASN A 484 20.45 -20.16 32.54
N ASN A 485 19.84 -20.22 33.73
CA ASN A 485 20.52 -20.22 35.03
C ASN A 485 21.46 -19.01 35.21
N ALA A 486 22.53 -19.14 36.00
CA ALA A 486 23.49 -18.07 36.26
C ALA A 486 24.41 -17.85 35.05
N VAL A 487 24.23 -16.73 34.36
CA VAL A 487 24.97 -16.33 33.16
C VAL A 487 25.95 -15.18 33.44
N PHE A 488 25.72 -14.36 34.45
CA PHE A 488 26.65 -13.29 34.83
C PHE A 488 27.66 -13.78 35.87
N ASP A 489 28.93 -13.47 35.62
CA ASP A 489 30.05 -13.83 36.50
C ASP A 489 30.29 -12.74 37.57
N GLU A 490 29.92 -11.49 37.28
CA GLU A 490 30.20 -10.31 38.12
C GLU A 490 28.98 -9.39 38.24
N PRO A 491 28.74 -8.73 39.40
CA PRO A 491 27.62 -7.80 39.58
C PRO A 491 27.59 -6.65 38.57
N SER A 492 28.76 -6.17 38.12
CA SER A 492 28.86 -5.09 37.13
C SER A 492 28.24 -5.44 35.78
N GLN A 493 28.15 -6.73 35.43
CA GLN A 493 27.50 -7.17 34.19
C GLN A 493 25.97 -7.06 34.29
N ARG A 494 25.40 -7.36 35.46
CA ARG A 494 23.99 -7.11 35.78
C ARG A 494 23.68 -5.61 35.68
N GLU A 495 24.52 -4.76 36.28
CA GLU A 495 24.39 -3.30 36.19
C GLU A 495 24.48 -2.78 34.76
N ALA A 496 25.37 -3.33 33.93
CA ALA A 496 25.49 -2.96 32.52
C ALA A 496 24.20 -3.26 31.73
N LEU A 497 23.57 -4.43 31.95
CA LEU A 497 22.28 -4.76 31.34
C LEU A 497 21.18 -3.79 31.80
N GLN A 498 21.09 -3.50 33.10
CA GLN A 498 20.11 -2.53 33.62
C GLN A 498 20.29 -1.15 32.99
N GLY A 499 21.54 -0.67 32.92
CA GLY A 499 21.88 0.60 32.30
C GLY A 499 21.55 0.66 30.81
N PHE A 500 21.72 -0.45 30.09
CA PHE A 500 21.34 -0.58 28.68
C PHE A 500 19.82 -0.44 28.49
N VAL A 501 19.02 -1.17 29.26
CA VAL A 501 17.55 -1.10 29.19
C VAL A 501 17.02 0.29 29.54
N ARG A 502 17.58 0.93 30.58
CA ARG A 502 17.25 2.31 31.00
C ARG A 502 17.51 3.38 29.95
N GLN A 503 18.40 3.10 29.01
CA GLN A 503 18.71 3.99 27.89
C GLN A 503 17.84 3.69 26.66
N GLY A 504 16.82 2.84 26.78
CA GLY A 504 15.93 2.46 25.68
C GLY A 504 16.36 1.20 24.94
N GLY A 505 17.43 0.53 25.39
CA GLY A 505 17.92 -0.70 24.79
C GLY A 505 16.88 -1.82 24.86
N GLY A 506 16.65 -2.48 23.72
CA GLY A 506 15.63 -3.52 23.59
C GLY A 506 16.08 -4.90 24.09
N VAL A 507 15.16 -5.74 24.57
CA VAL A 507 15.47 -7.15 24.90
C VAL A 507 14.47 -8.10 24.26
N VAL A 508 15.01 -9.20 23.73
CA VAL A 508 14.26 -10.32 23.19
C VAL A 508 14.61 -11.57 24.00
N GLY A 509 13.62 -12.22 24.60
CA GLY A 509 13.79 -13.50 25.27
C GLY A 509 13.21 -14.65 24.45
N ILE A 510 14.01 -15.71 24.25
CA ILE A 510 13.60 -16.88 23.46
C ILE A 510 13.62 -18.13 24.35
N HIS A 511 12.49 -18.83 24.37
CA HIS A 511 12.27 -20.11 25.02
C HIS A 511 12.70 -20.10 26.50
N ILE A 512 13.78 -20.81 26.85
CA ILE A 512 14.28 -20.93 28.23
C ILE A 512 14.88 -19.62 28.79
N ALA A 513 14.90 -18.53 28.03
CA ALA A 513 15.39 -17.23 28.51
C ALA A 513 14.74 -16.79 29.85
N CYS A 514 13.46 -17.13 30.09
CA CYS A 514 12.77 -16.89 31.36
C CYS A 514 13.30 -17.71 32.55
N GLY A 515 14.25 -18.63 32.33
CA GLY A 515 15.00 -19.36 33.35
C GLY A 515 16.38 -18.78 33.65
N THR A 516 16.76 -17.67 33.02
CA THR A 516 18.03 -16.95 33.26
C THR A 516 17.98 -16.17 34.57
N GLU A 517 19.08 -16.19 35.34
CA GLU A 517 19.26 -15.43 36.60
C GLU A 517 18.06 -15.57 37.56
N ARG A 518 17.69 -16.82 37.90
CA ARG A 518 16.47 -17.13 38.68
C ARG A 518 16.40 -16.48 40.07
N ASP A 519 17.56 -16.10 40.62
CA ASP A 519 17.74 -15.42 41.89
C ASP A 519 17.63 -13.89 41.78
N TRP A 520 17.48 -13.35 40.57
CA TRP A 520 17.47 -11.92 40.29
C TRP A 520 16.08 -11.42 39.87
N PRO A 521 15.28 -10.86 40.81
CA PRO A 521 13.89 -10.45 40.52
C PRO A 521 13.76 -9.45 39.37
N TRP A 522 14.70 -8.51 39.24
CA TRP A 522 14.69 -7.52 38.15
C TRP A 522 14.73 -8.18 36.76
N PHE A 523 15.47 -9.28 36.60
CA PHE A 523 15.51 -10.01 35.33
C PHE A 523 14.17 -10.70 35.02
N ALA A 524 13.53 -11.29 36.04
CA ALA A 524 12.22 -11.90 35.91
C ALA A 524 11.15 -10.85 35.52
N GLU A 525 11.19 -9.65 36.11
CA GLU A 525 10.30 -8.54 35.74
C GLU A 525 10.55 -8.04 34.31
N MET A 526 11.82 -7.90 33.91
CA MET A 526 12.23 -7.47 32.57
C MET A 526 11.77 -8.46 31.49
N ILE A 527 12.00 -9.76 31.69
CA ILE A 527 11.50 -10.79 30.75
C ILE A 527 9.97 -10.93 30.86
N GLY A 528 9.39 -10.66 32.03
CA GLY A 528 7.95 -10.67 32.27
C GLY A 528 7.40 -11.99 32.80
N GLY A 529 8.27 -12.94 33.15
CA GLY A 529 7.90 -14.23 33.71
C GLY A 529 9.12 -15.08 34.04
N LYS A 530 8.92 -16.08 34.91
CA LYS A 530 9.97 -16.98 35.37
C LYS A 530 9.62 -18.45 35.12
N PHE A 531 10.56 -19.20 34.56
CA PHE A 531 10.38 -20.63 34.31
C PHE A 531 10.13 -21.42 35.60
N GLN A 532 9.04 -22.20 35.64
CA GLN A 532 8.75 -23.13 36.74
C GLN A 532 8.88 -24.59 36.31
N ARG A 533 8.18 -24.97 35.23
CA ARG A 533 8.15 -26.34 34.67
C ARG A 533 7.48 -26.36 33.30
N HIS A 534 7.47 -27.51 32.64
CA HIS A 534 6.58 -27.82 31.51
C HIS A 534 6.12 -29.30 31.62
N PRO A 535 4.98 -29.69 31.01
CA PRO A 535 4.67 -31.09 30.75
C PRO A 535 5.59 -31.65 29.65
N PRO A 536 5.57 -32.97 29.37
CA PRO A 536 6.35 -33.52 28.26
C PRO A 536 6.09 -32.79 26.94
N PHE A 537 7.13 -32.72 26.10
CA PHE A 537 7.06 -32.19 24.74
C PHE A 537 5.92 -32.85 23.96
N GLN A 538 5.02 -32.05 23.40
CA GLN A 538 3.78 -32.52 22.76
C GLN A 538 3.16 -31.44 21.86
N ALA A 539 2.21 -31.83 21.02
CA ALA A 539 1.37 -30.89 20.29
C ALA A 539 0.27 -30.31 21.19
N PHE A 540 0.03 -29.01 21.07
CA PHE A 540 -1.09 -28.32 21.74
C PHE A 540 -1.60 -27.18 20.87
N GLU A 541 -2.86 -26.76 21.09
CA GLU A 541 -3.41 -25.59 20.40
C GLU A 541 -2.90 -24.29 21.02
N MET A 542 -2.51 -23.35 20.15
CA MET A 542 -2.21 -21.97 20.48
C MET A 542 -3.32 -21.05 20.00
N GLU A 543 -3.55 -19.99 20.76
CA GLU A 543 -4.48 -18.91 20.43
C GLU A 543 -3.72 -17.59 20.28
N VAL A 544 -3.97 -16.88 19.19
CA VAL A 544 -3.46 -15.52 18.95
C VAL A 544 -4.38 -14.52 19.63
N LEU A 545 -3.88 -13.84 20.67
CA LEU A 545 -4.65 -12.85 21.42
C LEU A 545 -4.53 -11.44 20.83
N ASP A 546 -3.37 -11.12 20.25
CA ASP A 546 -3.18 -9.90 19.47
C ASP A 546 -2.85 -10.27 18.00
N PRO A 547 -3.80 -10.13 17.08
CA PRO A 547 -3.60 -10.43 15.66
C PRO A 547 -2.87 -9.34 14.86
N ASN A 548 -2.47 -8.23 15.49
CA ASN A 548 -1.92 -7.04 14.83
C ASN A 548 -0.46 -6.78 15.18
N HIS A 549 0.01 -7.38 16.26
CA HIS A 549 1.42 -7.32 16.63
C HIS A 549 2.30 -7.95 15.52
N PRO A 550 3.43 -7.32 15.15
CA PRO A 550 4.34 -7.81 14.10
C PRO A 550 4.71 -9.29 14.19
N SER A 551 4.86 -9.82 15.40
CA SER A 551 5.23 -11.23 15.63
C SER A 551 4.07 -12.22 15.46
N THR A 552 2.82 -11.77 15.39
CA THR A 552 1.62 -12.63 15.37
C THR A 552 0.67 -12.30 14.22
N ALA A 553 0.93 -11.25 13.46
CA ALA A 553 0.05 -10.78 12.38
C ALA A 553 -0.17 -11.82 11.27
N HIS A 554 0.85 -12.63 10.97
CA HIS A 554 0.80 -13.70 9.97
C HIS A 554 0.18 -15.00 10.49
N LEU A 555 -0.08 -15.11 11.79
CA LEU A 555 -0.52 -16.36 12.41
C LEU A 555 -2.03 -16.57 12.27
N PRO A 556 -2.48 -17.84 12.11
CA PRO A 556 -3.89 -18.19 12.23
C PRO A 556 -4.40 -17.87 13.63
N ALA A 557 -5.69 -17.53 13.76
CA ALA A 557 -6.27 -17.22 15.06
C ALA A 557 -6.11 -18.36 16.10
N ARG A 558 -6.19 -19.61 15.62
CA ARG A 558 -5.93 -20.83 16.40
C ARG A 558 -5.22 -21.85 15.54
N TRP A 559 -4.23 -22.54 16.09
CA TRP A 559 -3.49 -23.58 15.38
C TRP A 559 -2.73 -24.49 16.33
N ALA A 560 -2.43 -25.71 15.91
CA ALA A 560 -1.64 -26.67 16.69
C ALA A 560 -0.14 -26.47 16.43
N TRP A 561 0.66 -26.50 17.50
CA TRP A 561 2.11 -26.43 17.46
C TRP A 561 2.71 -27.45 18.43
N GLU A 562 3.85 -28.03 18.06
CA GLU A 562 4.53 -29.05 18.86
C GLU A 562 5.74 -28.44 19.57
N ASP A 563 5.66 -28.37 20.90
CA ASP A 563 6.68 -27.73 21.74
C ASP A 563 6.57 -28.15 23.22
N GLU A 564 7.39 -27.55 24.08
CA GLU A 564 7.20 -27.59 25.52
C GLU A 564 6.24 -26.47 25.98
N CYS A 565 5.04 -26.83 26.45
CA CYS A 565 4.10 -25.85 26.99
C CYS A 565 4.54 -25.35 28.37
N TYR A 566 5.24 -24.21 28.40
CA TYR A 566 5.81 -23.67 29.64
C TYR A 566 4.75 -23.22 30.63
N ILE A 567 4.93 -23.64 31.87
CA ILE A 567 4.26 -23.11 33.05
C ILE A 567 5.25 -22.21 33.78
N MET A 568 4.85 -20.95 33.96
CA MET A 568 5.70 -19.88 34.49
C MET A 568 5.09 -19.24 35.73
N THR A 569 5.92 -18.74 36.62
CA THR A 569 5.55 -17.96 37.81
C THR A 569 6.06 -16.53 37.66
N GLU A 570 5.73 -15.65 38.61
CA GLU A 570 6.18 -14.24 38.60
C GLU A 570 5.83 -13.52 37.28
N LEU A 571 4.69 -13.88 36.67
CA LEU A 571 4.20 -13.25 35.45
C LEU A 571 3.85 -11.79 35.73
N ASN A 572 4.42 -10.88 34.94
CA ASN A 572 4.18 -9.45 35.11
C ASN A 572 2.82 -9.07 34.50
N PRO A 573 1.85 -8.59 35.30
CA PRO A 573 0.51 -8.27 34.79
C PRO A 573 0.48 -7.05 33.84
N ALA A 574 1.54 -6.26 33.79
CA ALA A 574 1.68 -5.15 32.84
C ALA A 574 2.06 -5.60 31.42
N THR A 575 2.37 -6.89 31.24
CA THR A 575 2.68 -7.44 29.90
C THR A 575 1.44 -7.48 29.02
N HIS A 576 1.66 -7.20 27.73
CA HIS A 576 0.65 -7.37 26.70
C HIS A 576 0.81 -8.77 26.09
N THR A 577 -0.12 -9.68 26.39
CA THR A 577 -0.04 -11.07 25.92
C THR A 577 -0.41 -11.17 24.45
N LEU A 578 0.46 -11.81 23.66
CA LEU A 578 0.34 -11.98 22.22
C LEU A 578 -0.16 -13.39 21.84
N LEU A 579 0.38 -14.41 22.51
CA LEU A 579 0.03 -15.83 22.31
C LEU A 579 -0.29 -16.50 23.64
N ALA A 580 -1.24 -17.44 23.64
CA ALA A 580 -1.52 -18.31 24.77
C ALA A 580 -1.74 -19.77 24.33
N ALA A 581 -1.35 -20.73 25.16
CA ALA A 581 -1.74 -22.13 25.03
C ALA A 581 -3.22 -22.30 25.42
N ASP A 582 -3.94 -23.17 24.71
CA ASP A 582 -5.20 -23.74 25.20
C ASP A 582 -4.90 -24.92 26.12
N LEU A 583 -5.03 -24.71 27.44
CA LEU A 583 -4.73 -25.71 28.45
C LEU A 583 -5.65 -26.95 28.38
N ARG A 584 -6.76 -26.90 27.63
CA ARG A 584 -7.62 -28.07 27.42
C ARG A 584 -7.01 -29.09 26.47
N THR A 585 -6.05 -28.67 25.66
CA THR A 585 -5.33 -29.53 24.70
C THR A 585 -3.95 -29.94 25.19
N VAL A 586 -3.58 -29.58 26.42
CA VAL A 586 -2.28 -29.90 27.00
C VAL A 586 -2.43 -31.07 27.97
N GLU A 587 -1.74 -32.17 27.70
CA GLU A 587 -1.63 -33.31 28.61
C GLU A 587 -0.59 -33.01 29.70
N ASP A 588 -1.08 -32.62 30.89
CA ASP A 588 -0.22 -32.27 32.02
C ASP A 588 -0.66 -32.97 33.32
N PRO A 589 0.08 -34.02 33.76
CA PRO A 589 -0.24 -34.72 35.01
C PRO A 589 -0.04 -33.86 36.26
N LYS A 590 0.61 -32.69 36.13
CA LYS A 590 0.88 -31.74 37.23
C LYS A 590 0.06 -30.45 37.09
N ARG A 591 -1.03 -30.45 36.31
CA ARG A 591 -1.90 -29.27 36.11
C ARG A 591 -2.51 -28.75 37.41
N GLU A 592 -2.97 -29.64 38.30
CA GLU A 592 -3.76 -29.27 39.49
C GLU A 592 -3.01 -28.41 40.52
N PRO A 593 -1.75 -28.70 40.91
CA PRO A 593 -1.01 -27.84 41.84
C PRO A 593 -0.83 -26.40 41.35
N TYR A 594 -0.48 -26.23 40.08
CA TYR A 594 -0.34 -24.96 39.37
C TYR A 594 -0.08 -25.28 37.89
N PRO A 595 -0.73 -24.64 36.91
CA PRO A 595 -1.53 -23.41 37.02
C PRO A 595 -2.95 -23.60 37.57
N GLY A 596 -3.43 -24.84 37.69
CA GLY A 596 -4.78 -25.16 38.13
C GLY A 596 -5.82 -24.44 37.28
N ARG A 597 -6.71 -23.68 37.95
CA ARG A 597 -7.70 -22.80 37.32
C ARG A 597 -7.32 -21.31 37.34
N THR A 598 -6.13 -20.96 37.81
CA THR A 598 -5.70 -19.55 38.01
C THR A 598 -5.79 -18.73 36.73
N PHE A 599 -5.49 -19.35 35.59
CA PHE A 599 -5.54 -18.72 34.26
C PHE A 599 -6.71 -19.25 33.40
N GLY A 600 -7.69 -19.91 34.03
CA GLY A 600 -8.76 -20.60 33.33
C GLY A 600 -8.22 -21.70 32.41
N ASP A 601 -8.60 -21.62 31.13
CA ASP A 601 -8.19 -22.57 30.10
C ASP A 601 -7.05 -22.02 29.21
N ARG A 602 -6.44 -20.89 29.56
CA ARG A 602 -5.39 -20.26 28.76
C ARG A 602 -4.11 -20.10 29.58
N PHE A 603 -2.95 -20.19 28.95
CA PHE A 603 -1.69 -19.84 29.61
C PHE A 603 -0.80 -19.01 28.67
N PRO A 604 -0.30 -17.83 29.08
CA PRO A 604 0.55 -16.99 28.22
C PRO A 604 1.81 -17.70 27.73
N LEU A 605 2.10 -17.59 26.44
CA LEU A 605 3.30 -18.15 25.79
C LEU A 605 4.17 -17.08 25.13
N SER A 606 3.61 -15.94 24.72
CA SER A 606 4.38 -14.83 24.18
C SER A 606 3.74 -13.51 24.56
N TRP A 607 4.56 -12.49 24.82
CA TRP A 607 4.11 -11.17 25.22
C TRP A 607 5.14 -10.10 24.86
N CYS A 608 4.71 -8.85 24.94
CA CYS A 608 5.59 -7.69 24.90
C CYS A 608 5.30 -6.71 26.04
N GLN A 609 6.27 -5.86 26.37
CA GLN A 609 6.12 -4.80 27.38
C GLN A 609 7.17 -3.70 27.19
N THR A 610 6.95 -2.54 27.79
CA THR A 610 8.00 -1.54 28.02
C THR A 610 8.38 -1.61 29.50
N PHE A 611 9.64 -1.89 29.78
CA PHE A 611 10.14 -2.09 31.14
C PHE A 611 11.43 -1.31 31.33
N ASP A 612 11.49 -0.54 32.43
CA ASP A 612 12.65 0.26 32.86
C ASP A 612 13.28 1.06 31.70
N GLY A 613 12.45 1.64 30.82
CA GLY A 613 12.85 2.48 29.68
C GLY A 613 12.97 1.78 28.32
N GLY A 614 13.09 0.45 28.27
CA GLY A 614 13.30 -0.31 27.03
C GLY A 614 12.13 -1.22 26.65
N ARG A 615 11.98 -1.51 25.35
CA ARG A 615 10.99 -2.45 24.83
C ARG A 615 11.46 -3.90 24.95
N GLN A 616 10.57 -4.77 25.41
CA GLN A 616 10.84 -6.18 25.68
C GLN A 616 9.84 -7.07 24.96
N TRP A 617 10.32 -8.14 24.33
CA TRP A 617 9.49 -9.17 23.72
C TRP A 617 9.96 -10.55 24.14
N PHE A 618 9.03 -11.44 24.45
CA PHE A 618 9.33 -12.81 24.87
C PHE A 618 8.47 -13.82 24.11
N THR A 619 9.05 -14.98 23.82
CA THR A 619 8.31 -16.18 23.41
C THR A 619 8.83 -17.41 24.16
N ALA A 620 7.93 -18.21 24.70
CA ALA A 620 8.22 -19.50 25.34
C ALA A 620 8.47 -20.61 24.30
N LEU A 621 8.14 -20.34 23.04
CA LEU A 621 8.31 -21.30 21.94
C LEU A 621 9.78 -21.44 21.54
N GLY A 622 10.10 -22.58 20.92
CA GLY A 622 11.37 -22.82 20.26
C GLY A 622 12.24 -23.87 20.94
N HIS A 623 11.68 -24.89 21.61
CA HIS A 623 12.46 -26.03 22.10
C HIS A 623 13.12 -26.79 20.95
N ALA A 624 12.31 -27.16 19.95
CA ALA A 624 12.75 -28.03 18.87
C ALA A 624 13.69 -27.31 17.90
N THR A 625 14.76 -28.00 17.50
CA THR A 625 15.70 -27.48 16.50
C THR A 625 15.01 -27.18 15.17
N SER A 626 14.02 -27.99 14.78
CA SER A 626 13.23 -27.81 13.56
C SER A 626 12.41 -26.53 13.55
N SER A 627 11.98 -26.02 14.72
CA SER A 627 11.21 -24.77 14.80
C SER A 627 11.98 -23.60 14.17
N TYR A 628 13.29 -23.52 14.37
CA TYR A 628 14.12 -22.44 13.81
C TYR A 628 14.31 -22.52 12.29
N LEU A 629 13.90 -23.62 11.66
CA LEU A 629 13.86 -23.81 10.21
C LEU A 629 12.45 -23.58 9.63
N ASP A 630 11.44 -23.48 10.49
CA ASP A 630 10.07 -23.25 10.10
C ASP A 630 9.86 -21.75 9.77
N PRO A 631 9.38 -21.39 8.57
CA PRO A 631 9.14 -20.00 8.19
C PRO A 631 8.18 -19.26 9.11
N VAL A 632 7.17 -19.94 9.67
CA VAL A 632 6.18 -19.36 10.59
C VAL A 632 6.86 -18.88 11.86
N PHE A 633 7.77 -19.68 12.40
CA PHE A 633 8.51 -19.34 13.62
C PHE A 633 9.61 -18.30 13.35
N GLN A 634 10.30 -18.38 12.21
CA GLN A 634 11.24 -17.33 11.79
C GLN A 634 10.57 -15.97 11.68
N GLN A 635 9.36 -15.91 11.11
CA GLN A 635 8.58 -14.68 11.01
C GLN A 635 8.07 -14.19 12.38
N HIS A 636 7.76 -15.11 13.30
CA HIS A 636 7.42 -14.76 14.69
C HIS A 636 8.61 -14.09 15.42
N LEU A 637 9.81 -14.67 15.30
CA LEU A 637 11.04 -14.08 15.87
C LEU A 637 11.34 -12.71 15.26
N LEU A 638 11.27 -12.61 13.92
CA LEU A 638 11.55 -11.38 13.20
C LEU A 638 10.59 -10.26 13.59
N GLY A 639 9.29 -10.54 13.67
CA GLY A 639 8.30 -9.57 14.14
C GLY A 639 8.53 -9.12 15.58
N GLY A 640 8.97 -10.03 16.46
CA GLY A 640 9.34 -9.70 17.84
C GLY A 640 10.54 -8.74 17.91
N ILE A 641 11.59 -9.06 17.14
CA ILE A 641 12.79 -8.22 17.00
C ILE A 641 12.42 -6.84 16.46
N TRP A 642 11.61 -6.77 15.41
CA TRP A 642 11.19 -5.49 14.81
C TRP A 642 10.39 -4.62 15.78
N TRP A 643 9.48 -5.23 16.53
CA TRP A 643 8.70 -4.47 17.51
C TRP A 643 9.58 -3.86 18.60
N VAL A 644 10.61 -4.59 19.05
CA VAL A 644 11.59 -4.12 20.03
C VAL A 644 12.45 -2.98 19.49
N LEU A 645 12.78 -3.00 18.20
CA LEU A 645 13.60 -1.99 17.54
C LEU A 645 12.83 -0.74 17.08
N ALA A 646 11.50 -0.78 17.10
CA ALA A 646 10.67 0.33 16.66
C ALA A 646 10.78 1.51 17.63
N GLU A 647 11.14 2.68 17.09
CA GLU A 647 11.02 3.98 17.79
C GLU A 647 9.55 4.45 17.75
N GLU A 648 9.11 5.19 18.77
CA GLU A 648 7.78 5.84 18.79
C GLU A 648 7.74 7.12 17.96
#